data_AF-A0A1F7FGJ8-F1
#
_entry.id   AF-A0A1F7FGJ8-F1
#
_cell.length_a   1.000
_cell.length_b   1.000
_cell.length_c   1.000
_cell.angle_alpha   90.00
_cell.angle_beta   90.00
_cell.angle_gamma   90.00
#
_symmetry.space_group_name_H-M   'P 1'
#
loop_
_entity.id
_entity.type
_entity.pdbx_description
1 polymer ?
#
loop_
_entity_poly.entity_id
_entity_poly.type
_entity_poly.pdbx_seq_one_letter_code
_entity_poly.pdbx_strand_id
1 'polypeptide(L)'
;MKLIKCVQAYLGSRQGRLLAMLLLTALLLVGCENKMGTQRGAVSGLITDMNGHLISGAVVTSHRSLFKAETDEKGNYSFTSLDVGTHRLKVERSGYFLASKTIELGYGLVQEGVNFKLEPLDDMISFVVSRRGSTDAVIDITCLEPLSVWLGWRERHSARVQTLPTQVLAKHQIILDGLFPGADYLFEVEGLTADGRRFISEQGSFKTVPRGDLAGAPDAVSNFKVSQGSSGPVLKWQYLGIDPLAGFRVFRGEGDGSFALINDESMLFAVEESFSDDDTVPGRLYRYAMQAVDLDGNVSSMSASLSIVPAGKISEDLVWKKSWSPISLNGDLIVPAGRTMSIEPGVTIRFSNIDEGQAGYRPEICELIVEGTLLAEGSLTEPIRFISAAALAGKTDWDGIRMVPGAAQNQSILRHLVISGAEKGLTVYNGDYQIENVTVRYCQTGIALQGASGTALLDMTFEDCDSSFRAESTYNCSLENVRVRGGQTGLSLAGNSDFSLTKFDVRNVREVAVRVVDRSLPRLRNGLLQSMKTGLLIGGCSGDHQYITVDAANGVIIDGADVQNLKNCIVVNRQQPGAGYGIDEKTLGRSYVYNNIYGFLQATRNCDQLGAPIINADPQFVGGSASEFDYNLKADSPLVSASDRNGQLGAYGSDT
;
A
#
# COMPACT_ATOMS: atom_id res chain seq x y z
N MET A 1 -23.90 -101.99 -66.86
CA MET A 1 -22.71 -102.79 -67.27
C MET A 1 -21.62 -102.53 -66.23
N LYS A 2 -21.48 -103.19 -65.07
CA LYS A 2 -21.71 -104.56 -64.59
C LYS A 2 -22.74 -104.61 -63.44
N LEU A 3 -24.04 -104.64 -63.75
CA LEU A 3 -24.92 -105.48 -62.91
C LEU A 3 -24.64 -106.92 -63.36
N ILE A 4 -24.74 -107.91 -62.47
CA ILE A 4 -24.49 -109.34 -62.75
C ILE A 4 -22.99 -109.62 -62.73
N LYS A 5 -22.41 -110.02 -61.60
CA LYS A 5 -22.25 -111.46 -61.35
C LYS A 5 -22.27 -111.85 -59.87
N CYS A 6 -22.53 -110.94 -58.93
CA CYS A 6 -22.51 -111.30 -57.50
C CYS A 6 -23.40 -110.44 -56.59
N VAL A 7 -24.68 -110.25 -56.95
CA VAL A 7 -25.71 -109.96 -55.92
C VAL A 7 -26.19 -111.27 -55.25
N GLN A 8 -25.74 -112.44 -55.72
CA GLN A 8 -26.37 -113.73 -55.44
C GLN A 8 -25.68 -114.68 -54.45
N ALA A 9 -24.59 -114.30 -53.78
CA ALA A 9 -23.92 -115.21 -52.83
C ALA A 9 -23.92 -114.76 -51.35
N TYR A 10 -24.18 -113.48 -51.01
CA TYR A 10 -24.13 -113.03 -49.60
C TYR A 10 -25.39 -112.32 -49.08
N LEU A 11 -26.42 -112.15 -49.92
CA LEU A 11 -27.74 -111.63 -49.55
C LEU A 11 -28.82 -112.73 -49.39
N GLY A 12 -28.41 -114.01 -49.39
CA GLY A 12 -29.31 -115.17 -49.42
C GLY A 12 -29.45 -115.98 -48.13
N SER A 13 -28.82 -115.61 -47.01
CA SER A 13 -29.01 -116.30 -45.72
C SER A 13 -29.58 -115.35 -44.67
N ARG A 14 -30.41 -115.89 -43.75
CA ARG A 14 -30.91 -115.16 -42.56
C ARG A 14 -29.78 -114.47 -41.77
N GLN A 15 -28.54 -114.95 -41.88
CA GLN A 15 -27.37 -114.41 -41.20
C GLN A 15 -26.85 -113.08 -41.79
N GLY A 16 -27.00 -112.83 -43.10
CA GLY A 16 -26.53 -111.57 -43.72
C GLY A 16 -27.39 -110.36 -43.36
N ARG A 17 -28.71 -110.55 -43.21
CA ARG A 17 -29.63 -109.51 -42.72
C ARG A 17 -29.49 -109.28 -41.22
N LEU A 18 -29.14 -110.32 -40.45
CA LEU A 18 -28.85 -110.18 -39.03
C LEU A 18 -27.56 -109.38 -38.80
N LEU A 19 -26.51 -109.59 -39.60
CA LEU A 19 -25.22 -108.89 -39.43
C LEU A 19 -25.29 -107.39 -39.77
N ALA A 20 -26.10 -107.00 -40.76
CA ALA A 20 -26.32 -105.59 -41.10
C ALA A 20 -27.25 -104.87 -40.10
N MET A 21 -28.23 -105.56 -39.51
CA MET A 21 -29.00 -105.03 -38.38
C MET A 21 -28.17 -104.99 -37.09
N LEU A 22 -27.30 -105.97 -36.84
CA LEU A 22 -26.41 -106.02 -35.67
C LEU A 22 -25.33 -104.92 -35.71
N LEU A 23 -24.82 -104.54 -36.88
CA LEU A 23 -23.90 -103.40 -37.02
C LEU A 23 -24.60 -102.04 -36.85
N LEU A 24 -25.88 -101.93 -37.23
CA LEU A 24 -26.65 -100.69 -37.03
C LEU A 24 -27.13 -100.54 -35.57
N THR A 25 -27.37 -101.65 -34.86
CA THR A 25 -27.63 -101.63 -33.41
C THR A 25 -26.36 -101.50 -32.55
N ALA A 26 -25.19 -101.88 -33.07
CA ALA A 26 -23.90 -101.69 -32.39
C ALA A 26 -23.33 -100.26 -32.52
N LEU A 27 -23.84 -99.43 -33.45
CA LEU A 27 -23.53 -97.99 -33.52
C LEU A 27 -24.54 -97.10 -32.77
N LEU A 28 -25.63 -97.67 -32.22
CA LEU A 28 -26.61 -96.96 -31.40
C LEU A 28 -26.44 -97.21 -29.88
N LEU A 29 -25.37 -97.91 -29.48
CA LEU A 29 -25.06 -98.28 -28.09
C LEU A 29 -23.61 -97.97 -27.68
N VAL A 30 -23.02 -96.88 -28.20
CA VAL A 30 -22.05 -96.12 -27.40
C VAL A 30 -22.83 -95.03 -26.70
N GLY A 31 -23.49 -95.43 -25.61
CA GLY A 31 -23.76 -94.49 -24.53
C GLY A 31 -22.42 -94.05 -23.98
N CYS A 32 -21.84 -93.00 -24.56
CA CYS A 32 -21.09 -92.08 -23.72
C CYS A 32 -22.13 -91.45 -22.81
N GLU A 33 -22.23 -91.96 -21.57
CA GLU A 33 -22.49 -91.11 -20.42
C GLU A 33 -21.41 -90.01 -20.40
N ASN A 34 -21.52 -89.02 -21.28
CA ASN A 34 -21.09 -87.70 -20.92
C ASN A 34 -22.19 -87.16 -20.03
N LYS A 35 -22.16 -87.58 -18.76
CA LYS A 35 -22.38 -86.64 -17.68
C LYS A 35 -21.39 -85.49 -17.89
N MET A 36 -21.67 -84.58 -18.83
CA MET A 36 -21.30 -83.18 -18.63
C MET A 36 -22.19 -82.73 -17.47
N GLY A 37 -21.84 -83.18 -16.26
CA GLY A 37 -22.24 -82.50 -15.05
C GLY A 37 -21.84 -81.07 -15.29
N THR A 38 -22.83 -80.19 -15.39
CA THR A 38 -22.63 -78.78 -15.62
C THR A 38 -21.57 -78.33 -14.62
N GLN A 39 -20.38 -78.01 -15.12
CA GLN A 39 -19.26 -77.68 -14.26
C GLN A 39 -19.59 -76.32 -13.65
N ARG A 40 -20.06 -76.35 -12.40
CA ARG A 40 -20.64 -75.21 -11.71
C ARG A 40 -19.88 -74.92 -10.42
N GLY A 41 -19.80 -73.63 -10.08
CA GLY A 41 -19.28 -73.12 -8.81
C GLY A 41 -20.31 -72.19 -8.16
N ALA A 42 -20.10 -71.84 -6.90
CA ALA A 42 -20.95 -70.91 -6.15
C ALA A 42 -20.16 -69.67 -5.74
N VAL A 43 -20.82 -68.52 -5.69
CA VAL A 43 -20.24 -67.25 -5.26
C VAL A 43 -21.17 -66.56 -4.29
N SER A 44 -20.64 -66.05 -3.19
CA SER A 44 -21.39 -65.19 -2.28
C SER A 44 -20.54 -63.99 -1.86
N GLY A 45 -21.22 -62.92 -1.46
CA GLY A 45 -20.56 -61.71 -1.01
C GLY A 45 -21.52 -60.70 -0.41
N LEU A 46 -20.93 -59.65 0.14
CA LEU A 46 -21.60 -58.52 0.76
C LEU A 46 -21.42 -57.26 -0.09
N ILE A 47 -22.48 -56.47 -0.22
CA ILE A 47 -22.44 -55.16 -0.88
C ILE A 47 -22.70 -54.07 0.15
N THR A 48 -21.74 -53.17 0.28
CA THR A 48 -21.86 -51.97 1.13
C THR A 48 -21.62 -50.72 0.31
N ASP A 49 -21.96 -49.56 0.86
CA ASP A 49 -21.43 -48.29 0.36
C ASP A 49 -19.97 -48.10 0.82
N MET A 50 -19.37 -46.96 0.45
CA MET A 50 -18.01 -46.59 0.86
C MET A 50 -17.86 -46.37 2.38
N ASN A 51 -18.96 -46.07 3.07
CA ASN A 51 -19.04 -45.85 4.52
C ASN A 51 -19.36 -47.13 5.32
N GLY A 52 -19.59 -48.26 4.64
CA GLY A 52 -19.89 -49.55 5.24
C GLY A 52 -21.37 -49.81 5.53
N HIS A 53 -22.30 -48.95 5.08
CA HIS A 53 -23.73 -49.23 5.17
C HIS A 53 -24.11 -50.34 4.18
N LEU A 54 -24.96 -51.26 4.63
CA LEU A 54 -25.42 -52.41 3.83
C LEU A 54 -26.36 -51.92 2.72
N ILE A 55 -26.17 -52.40 1.49
CA ILE A 55 -27.00 -52.02 0.35
C ILE A 55 -27.92 -53.19 -0.01
N SER A 56 -29.22 -53.03 0.25
CA SER A 56 -30.27 -53.93 -0.21
C SER A 56 -30.72 -53.60 -1.65
N GLY A 57 -31.24 -54.59 -2.36
CA GLY A 57 -31.77 -54.44 -3.72
C GLY A 57 -30.75 -54.11 -4.81
N ALA A 58 -29.45 -54.34 -4.58
CA ALA A 58 -28.41 -54.24 -5.60
C ALA A 58 -28.38 -55.52 -6.46
N VAL A 59 -28.37 -55.34 -7.77
CA VAL A 59 -28.42 -56.45 -8.73
C VAL A 59 -27.01 -56.77 -9.20
N VAL A 60 -26.53 -57.97 -8.84
CA VAL A 60 -25.27 -58.53 -9.34
C VAL A 60 -25.57 -59.36 -10.58
N THR A 61 -24.94 -59.04 -11.70
CA THR A 61 -25.06 -59.77 -12.97
C THR A 61 -23.73 -60.45 -13.30
N SER A 62 -23.78 -61.74 -13.60
CA SER A 62 -22.62 -62.49 -14.08
C SER A 62 -22.55 -62.47 -15.60
N HIS A 63 -21.53 -61.85 -16.20
CA HIS A 63 -21.47 -61.71 -17.66
C HIS A 63 -21.30 -63.04 -18.43
N ARG A 64 -20.72 -64.07 -17.80
CA ARG A 64 -20.49 -65.38 -18.44
C ARG A 64 -21.76 -66.24 -18.45
N SER A 65 -22.39 -66.40 -17.28
CA SER A 65 -23.61 -67.23 -17.14
C SER A 65 -24.91 -66.46 -17.33
N LEU A 66 -24.84 -65.13 -17.45
CA LEU A 66 -25.98 -64.19 -17.59
C LEU A 66 -27.00 -64.24 -16.44
N PHE A 67 -26.67 -64.92 -15.33
CA PHE A 67 -27.50 -64.96 -14.13
C PHE A 67 -27.41 -63.67 -13.32
N LYS A 68 -28.50 -63.38 -12.62
CA LYS A 68 -28.63 -62.25 -11.71
C LYS A 68 -28.91 -62.74 -10.29
N ALA A 69 -28.31 -62.07 -9.31
CA ALA A 69 -28.63 -62.20 -7.90
C ALA A 69 -28.90 -60.80 -7.35
N GLU A 70 -29.88 -60.69 -6.46
CA GLU A 70 -30.20 -59.43 -5.78
C GLU A 70 -29.80 -59.55 -4.31
N THR A 71 -29.27 -58.47 -3.74
CA THR A 71 -28.89 -58.43 -2.33
C THR A 71 -30.11 -58.37 -1.41
N ASP A 72 -30.06 -59.12 -0.30
CA ASP A 72 -31.06 -59.05 0.78
C ASP A 72 -30.96 -57.76 1.63
N GLU A 73 -31.82 -57.63 2.65
CA GLU A 73 -31.80 -56.51 3.61
C GLU A 73 -30.48 -56.36 4.37
N LYS A 74 -29.66 -57.42 4.40
CA LYS A 74 -28.34 -57.44 5.03
C LYS A 74 -27.22 -57.22 3.99
N GLY A 75 -27.55 -56.87 2.75
CA GLY A 75 -26.60 -56.62 1.67
C GLY A 75 -25.94 -57.87 1.08
N ASN A 76 -26.40 -59.07 1.44
CA ASN A 76 -25.80 -60.32 0.97
C ASN A 76 -26.40 -60.74 -0.36
N TYR A 77 -25.55 -61.16 -1.29
CA TYR A 77 -25.96 -61.84 -2.52
C TYR A 77 -25.32 -63.21 -2.61
N SER A 78 -25.97 -64.12 -3.34
CA SER A 78 -25.36 -65.41 -3.66
C SER A 78 -25.79 -65.91 -5.03
N PHE A 79 -24.85 -66.53 -5.74
CA PHE A 79 -25.10 -67.42 -6.85
C PHE A 79 -24.81 -68.84 -6.40
N THR A 80 -25.83 -69.67 -6.37
CA THR A 80 -25.69 -71.10 -6.01
C THR A 80 -25.11 -71.94 -7.13
N SER A 81 -25.01 -71.38 -8.33
CA SER A 81 -24.57 -72.10 -9.53
C SER A 81 -24.20 -71.16 -10.69
N LEU A 82 -22.91 -70.90 -10.89
CA LEU A 82 -22.32 -70.25 -12.07
C LEU A 82 -21.46 -71.24 -12.85
N ASP A 83 -21.34 -71.08 -14.16
CA ASP A 83 -20.47 -71.95 -14.99
C ASP A 83 -18.99 -71.82 -14.59
N VAL A 84 -18.15 -72.80 -14.90
CA VAL A 84 -16.71 -72.71 -14.64
C VAL A 84 -16.02 -71.74 -15.62
N GLY A 85 -15.05 -70.97 -15.10
CA GLY A 85 -14.18 -70.05 -15.85
C GLY A 85 -14.14 -68.64 -15.27
N THR A 86 -13.71 -67.66 -16.08
CA THR A 86 -13.63 -66.25 -15.66
C THR A 86 -14.99 -65.57 -15.73
N HIS A 87 -15.42 -64.96 -14.62
CA HIS A 87 -16.65 -64.15 -14.54
C HIS A 87 -16.30 -62.71 -14.24
N ARG A 88 -16.84 -61.78 -15.04
CA ARG A 88 -16.99 -60.39 -14.63
C ARG A 88 -18.36 -60.24 -13.97
N LEU A 89 -18.35 -59.97 -12.66
CA LEU A 89 -19.55 -59.66 -11.90
C LEU A 89 -19.75 -58.15 -11.96
N LYS A 90 -20.92 -57.70 -12.42
CA LYS A 90 -21.32 -56.30 -12.55
C LYS A 90 -22.42 -56.02 -11.52
N VAL A 91 -22.29 -54.97 -10.73
CA VAL A 91 -23.29 -54.58 -9.73
C VAL A 91 -23.96 -53.29 -10.16
N GLU A 92 -25.29 -53.30 -10.15
CA GLU A 92 -26.14 -52.15 -10.49
C GLU A 92 -27.09 -51.84 -9.33
N ARG A 93 -27.11 -50.58 -8.90
CA ARG A 93 -28.08 -50.05 -7.93
C ARG A 93 -28.35 -48.58 -8.24
N SER A 94 -29.61 -48.15 -8.19
CA SER A 94 -29.96 -46.72 -8.32
C SER A 94 -29.18 -45.89 -7.30
N GLY A 95 -28.73 -44.71 -7.71
CA GLY A 95 -27.97 -43.79 -6.88
C GLY A 95 -26.50 -44.17 -6.64
N TYR A 96 -25.97 -45.19 -7.30
CA TYR A 96 -24.55 -45.57 -7.22
C TYR A 96 -23.92 -45.72 -8.62
N PHE A 97 -22.62 -45.47 -8.70
CA PHE A 97 -21.82 -45.81 -9.86
C PHE A 97 -21.76 -47.33 -10.07
N LEU A 98 -21.56 -47.72 -11.32
CA LEU A 98 -21.41 -49.11 -11.68
C LEU A 98 -20.12 -49.71 -11.11
N ALA A 99 -20.25 -50.76 -10.31
CA ALA A 99 -19.09 -51.54 -9.86
C ALA A 99 -18.94 -52.84 -10.65
N SER A 100 -17.70 -53.28 -10.88
CA SER A 100 -17.45 -54.61 -11.43
C SER A 100 -16.19 -55.25 -10.87
N LYS A 101 -16.20 -56.58 -10.76
CA LYS A 101 -15.06 -57.38 -10.28
C LYS A 101 -14.91 -58.64 -11.11
N THR A 102 -13.69 -58.98 -11.47
CA THR A 102 -13.39 -60.22 -12.18
C THR A 102 -12.95 -61.29 -11.18
N ILE A 103 -13.56 -62.47 -11.29
CA ILE A 103 -13.22 -63.66 -10.49
C ILE A 103 -13.01 -64.85 -11.42
N GLU A 104 -12.35 -65.89 -10.93
CA GLU A 104 -12.14 -67.15 -11.63
C GLU A 104 -12.73 -68.30 -10.80
N LEU A 105 -13.64 -69.07 -11.40
CA LEU A 105 -14.36 -70.15 -10.73
C LEU A 105 -13.95 -71.51 -11.28
N GLY A 106 -13.40 -72.36 -10.40
CA GLY A 106 -13.12 -73.77 -10.67
C GLY A 106 -14.32 -74.68 -10.42
N TYR A 107 -14.23 -75.94 -10.86
CA TYR A 107 -15.29 -76.93 -10.68
C TYR A 107 -15.57 -77.22 -9.19
N GLY A 108 -16.83 -77.06 -8.77
CA GLY A 108 -17.25 -77.28 -7.39
C GLY A 108 -16.74 -76.24 -6.38
N LEU A 109 -16.04 -75.20 -6.86
CA LEU A 109 -15.49 -74.15 -6.00
C LEU A 109 -16.62 -73.29 -5.43
N VAL A 110 -16.60 -73.09 -4.11
CA VAL A 110 -17.43 -72.10 -3.41
C VAL A 110 -16.52 -70.94 -3.05
N GLN A 111 -16.76 -69.78 -3.67
CA GLN A 111 -15.99 -68.57 -3.41
C GLN A 111 -16.82 -67.57 -2.62
N GLU A 112 -16.59 -67.51 -1.32
CA GLU A 112 -17.24 -66.58 -0.40
C GLU A 112 -16.43 -65.28 -0.25
N GLY A 113 -17.09 -64.23 0.25
CA GLY A 113 -16.43 -62.94 0.53
C GLY A 113 -16.10 -62.11 -0.71
N VAL A 114 -16.79 -62.34 -1.83
CA VAL A 114 -16.65 -61.51 -3.04
C VAL A 114 -17.41 -60.20 -2.85
N ASN A 115 -16.86 -59.32 -2.02
CA ASN A 115 -17.55 -58.10 -1.60
C ASN A 115 -17.38 -56.96 -2.62
N PHE A 116 -18.37 -56.07 -2.64
CA PHE A 116 -18.39 -54.82 -3.40
C PHE A 116 -18.58 -53.63 -2.45
N LYS A 117 -17.87 -52.54 -2.72
CA LYS A 117 -18.17 -51.23 -2.18
C LYS A 117 -18.68 -50.36 -3.32
N LEU A 118 -19.89 -49.83 -3.18
CA LEU A 118 -20.48 -48.95 -4.17
C LEU A 118 -20.24 -47.50 -3.80
N GLU A 119 -19.80 -46.71 -4.77
CA GLU A 119 -19.64 -45.27 -4.66
C GLU A 119 -20.96 -44.59 -5.07
N PRO A 120 -21.54 -43.74 -4.22
CA PRO A 120 -22.71 -42.95 -4.59
C PRO A 120 -22.47 -42.07 -5.82
N LEU A 121 -23.53 -41.71 -6.55
CA LEU A 121 -23.43 -40.67 -7.58
C LEU A 121 -23.22 -39.29 -6.93
N ASP A 122 -22.37 -38.46 -7.52
CA ASP A 122 -21.98 -37.14 -6.99
C ASP A 122 -23.16 -36.18 -6.81
N ASP A 123 -24.21 -36.32 -7.62
CA ASP A 123 -25.38 -35.45 -7.67
C ASP A 123 -26.61 -36.03 -6.95
N MET A 124 -26.43 -37.07 -6.11
CA MET A 124 -27.53 -37.63 -5.32
C MET A 124 -28.24 -36.59 -4.46
N ILE A 125 -27.47 -35.67 -3.88
CA ILE A 125 -27.95 -34.52 -3.12
C ILE A 125 -27.17 -33.29 -3.58
N SER A 126 -27.88 -32.34 -4.19
CA SER A 126 -27.36 -31.03 -4.55
C SER A 126 -28.10 -29.95 -3.77
N PHE A 127 -27.47 -28.80 -3.55
CA PHE A 127 -28.08 -27.70 -2.81
C PHE A 127 -27.66 -26.35 -3.37
N VAL A 128 -28.48 -25.34 -3.08
CA VAL A 128 -28.19 -23.92 -3.32
C VAL A 128 -28.60 -23.12 -2.09
N VAL A 129 -27.74 -22.20 -1.66
CA VAL A 129 -28.08 -21.20 -0.63
C VAL A 129 -28.92 -20.12 -1.31
N SER A 130 -30.25 -20.20 -1.18
CA SER A 130 -31.18 -19.37 -1.96
C SER A 130 -31.49 -18.02 -1.32
N ARG A 131 -31.29 -17.88 0.00
CA ARG A 131 -31.35 -16.58 0.68
C ARG A 131 -30.43 -16.57 1.89
N ARG A 132 -29.64 -15.51 2.02
CA ARG A 132 -28.86 -15.21 3.23
C ARG A 132 -29.54 -14.07 3.96
N GLY A 133 -29.89 -14.26 5.22
CA GLY A 133 -30.29 -13.18 6.12
C GLY A 133 -29.20 -12.91 7.15
N SER A 134 -29.46 -11.98 8.07
CA SER A 134 -28.53 -11.67 9.15
C SER A 134 -28.59 -12.67 10.30
N THR A 135 -29.71 -13.36 10.48
CA THR A 135 -29.89 -14.37 11.53
C THR A 135 -30.47 -15.69 11.03
N ASP A 136 -30.68 -15.81 9.73
CA ASP A 136 -31.23 -16.98 9.08
C ASP A 136 -30.61 -17.21 7.69
N ALA A 137 -30.77 -18.40 7.15
CA ALA A 137 -30.44 -18.72 5.77
C ALA A 137 -31.42 -19.78 5.23
N VAL A 138 -31.73 -19.69 3.94
CA VAL A 138 -32.59 -20.66 3.24
C VAL A 138 -31.73 -21.49 2.31
N ILE A 139 -31.82 -22.82 2.46
CA ILE A 139 -31.10 -23.81 1.66
C ILE A 139 -32.13 -24.61 0.87
N ASP A 140 -32.10 -24.49 -0.45
CA ASP A 140 -32.91 -25.33 -1.34
C ASP A 140 -32.10 -26.57 -1.73
N ILE A 141 -32.68 -27.74 -1.54
CA ILE A 141 -32.03 -29.04 -1.75
C ILE A 141 -32.78 -29.79 -2.84
N THR A 142 -32.04 -30.30 -3.83
CA THR A 142 -32.56 -31.18 -4.89
C THR A 142 -31.91 -32.54 -4.80
N CYS A 143 -32.74 -33.57 -4.79
CA CYS A 143 -32.32 -34.96 -4.69
C CYS A 143 -32.59 -35.67 -6.02
N LEU A 144 -31.63 -36.47 -6.49
CA LEU A 144 -31.78 -37.24 -7.75
C LEU A 144 -32.94 -38.26 -7.66
N GLU A 145 -33.17 -38.78 -6.46
CA GLU A 145 -34.34 -39.60 -6.11
C GLU A 145 -34.92 -39.16 -4.75
N PRO A 146 -36.17 -39.52 -4.41
CA PRO A 146 -36.79 -39.07 -3.16
C PRO A 146 -36.04 -39.51 -1.90
N LEU A 147 -35.67 -38.54 -1.05
CA LEU A 147 -34.92 -38.72 0.20
C LEU A 147 -35.61 -37.97 1.34
N SER A 148 -35.57 -38.52 2.55
CA SER A 148 -35.76 -37.75 3.79
C SER A 148 -34.40 -37.17 4.16
N VAL A 149 -34.28 -35.85 4.26
CA VAL A 149 -32.98 -35.18 4.48
C VAL A 149 -32.91 -34.47 5.81
N TRP A 150 -31.71 -34.31 6.36
CA TRP A 150 -31.41 -33.40 7.46
C TRP A 150 -30.10 -32.68 7.19
N LEU A 151 -30.00 -31.46 7.68
CA LEU A 151 -28.84 -30.59 7.44
C LEU A 151 -28.08 -30.42 8.75
N GLY A 152 -26.78 -30.74 8.72
CA GLY A 152 -25.85 -30.45 9.80
C GLY A 152 -25.05 -29.20 9.49
N TRP A 153 -24.98 -28.23 10.41
CA TRP A 153 -24.25 -26.97 10.20
C TRP A 153 -23.50 -26.51 11.44
N ARG A 154 -22.50 -25.64 11.24
CA ARG A 154 -21.76 -24.96 12.31
C ARG A 154 -21.19 -23.64 11.81
N GLU A 155 -21.07 -22.67 12.72
CA GLU A 155 -20.11 -21.59 12.54
C GLU A 155 -18.69 -22.18 12.64
N ARG A 156 -17.70 -21.61 11.92
CA ARG A 156 -16.35 -22.19 11.73
C ARG A 156 -15.65 -22.62 13.03
N HIS A 157 -15.98 -22.02 14.17
CA HIS A 157 -15.37 -22.27 15.48
C HIS A 157 -16.35 -22.84 16.51
N SER A 158 -17.56 -23.21 16.08
CA SER A 158 -18.66 -23.60 16.94
C SER A 158 -19.00 -25.10 16.82
N ALA A 159 -19.81 -25.59 17.74
CA ALA A 159 -20.31 -26.97 17.70
C ALA A 159 -21.28 -27.18 16.52
N ARG A 160 -21.29 -28.40 15.95
CA ARG A 160 -22.25 -28.80 14.92
C ARG A 160 -23.64 -28.98 15.51
N VAL A 161 -24.62 -28.35 14.90
CA VAL A 161 -26.05 -28.51 15.15
C VAL A 161 -26.67 -29.20 13.92
N GLN A 162 -27.83 -29.84 14.08
CA GLN A 162 -28.51 -30.49 12.96
C GLN A 162 -30.03 -30.32 13.03
N THR A 163 -30.67 -30.31 11.86
CA THR A 163 -32.13 -30.25 11.76
C THR A 163 -32.73 -31.62 12.07
N LEU A 164 -34.05 -31.65 12.25
CA LEU A 164 -34.79 -32.90 12.19
C LEU A 164 -34.86 -33.41 10.73
N PRO A 165 -34.97 -34.74 10.51
CA PRO A 165 -35.22 -35.30 9.19
C PRO A 165 -36.55 -34.83 8.60
N THR A 166 -36.57 -34.53 7.30
CA THR A 166 -37.76 -34.13 6.55
C THR A 166 -38.60 -35.35 6.12
N GLN A 167 -39.74 -35.10 5.47
CA GLN A 167 -40.45 -36.17 4.74
C GLN A 167 -39.68 -36.58 3.49
N VAL A 168 -39.92 -37.79 2.97
CA VAL A 168 -39.25 -38.28 1.76
C VAL A 168 -39.73 -37.54 0.52
N LEU A 169 -38.91 -36.64 -0.03
CA LEU A 169 -39.21 -35.81 -1.20
C LEU A 169 -37.99 -35.68 -2.12
N ALA A 170 -38.21 -35.30 -3.38
CA ALA A 170 -37.14 -35.00 -4.32
C ALA A 170 -36.61 -33.55 -4.21
N LYS A 171 -37.36 -32.66 -3.55
CA LYS A 171 -37.00 -31.26 -3.32
C LYS A 171 -37.36 -30.85 -1.91
N HIS A 172 -36.47 -30.10 -1.26
CA HIS A 172 -36.65 -29.59 0.10
C HIS A 172 -36.23 -28.13 0.16
N GLN A 173 -36.82 -27.40 1.09
CA GLN A 173 -36.38 -26.07 1.49
C GLN A 173 -36.20 -26.07 3.00
N ILE A 174 -34.98 -25.81 3.46
CA ILE A 174 -34.62 -25.78 4.88
C ILE A 174 -34.26 -24.36 5.26
N ILE A 175 -34.86 -23.87 6.35
CA ILE A 175 -34.51 -22.59 6.96
C ILE A 175 -33.64 -22.89 8.17
N LEU A 176 -32.42 -22.36 8.15
CA LEU A 176 -31.53 -22.33 9.30
C LEU A 176 -31.75 -21.03 10.05
N ASP A 177 -32.01 -21.08 11.35
CA ASP A 177 -32.26 -19.93 12.20
C ASP A 177 -31.20 -19.79 13.31
N GLY A 178 -31.28 -18.71 14.08
CA GLY A 178 -30.38 -18.45 15.21
C GLY A 178 -28.92 -18.21 14.80
N LEU A 179 -28.68 -17.78 13.55
CA LEU A 179 -27.35 -17.51 13.04
C LEU A 179 -26.84 -16.14 13.54
N PHE A 180 -25.52 -16.00 13.66
CA PHE A 180 -24.85 -14.74 13.97
C PHE A 180 -24.61 -13.90 12.71
N PRO A 181 -24.98 -12.60 12.69
CA PRO A 181 -24.77 -11.71 11.53
C PRO A 181 -23.31 -11.60 11.10
N GLY A 182 -23.07 -11.62 9.78
CA GLY A 182 -21.74 -11.48 9.19
C GLY A 182 -20.78 -12.67 9.42
N ALA A 183 -21.26 -13.79 9.96
CA ALA A 183 -20.44 -14.96 10.27
C ALA A 183 -20.46 -16.02 9.15
N ASP A 184 -19.36 -16.78 9.05
CA ASP A 184 -19.16 -17.88 8.10
C ASP A 184 -19.62 -19.23 8.65
N TYR A 185 -20.42 -19.95 7.87
CA TYR A 185 -20.98 -21.26 8.19
C TYR A 185 -20.53 -22.33 7.21
N LEU A 186 -20.33 -23.53 7.73
CA LEU A 186 -20.18 -24.76 6.96
C LEU A 186 -21.40 -25.64 7.21
N PHE A 187 -21.85 -26.34 6.18
CA PHE A 187 -22.96 -27.30 6.30
C PHE A 187 -22.79 -28.51 5.38
N GLU A 188 -23.52 -29.57 5.70
CA GLU A 188 -23.64 -30.79 4.90
C GLU A 188 -25.08 -31.29 4.99
N VAL A 189 -25.55 -31.95 3.93
CA VAL A 189 -26.88 -32.54 3.88
C VAL A 189 -26.74 -34.05 3.83
N GLU A 190 -27.37 -34.72 4.78
CA GLU A 190 -27.49 -36.18 4.79
C GLU A 190 -28.91 -36.57 4.39
N GLY A 191 -29.05 -37.66 3.65
CA GLY A 191 -30.32 -38.15 3.15
C GLY A 191 -30.49 -39.65 3.35
N LEU A 192 -31.72 -40.07 3.60
CA LEU A 192 -32.14 -41.47 3.71
C LEU A 192 -33.29 -41.75 2.74
N THR A 193 -33.14 -42.77 1.90
CA THR A 193 -34.22 -43.24 1.02
C THR A 193 -35.23 -44.07 1.80
N ALA A 194 -36.43 -44.27 1.22
CA ALA A 194 -37.44 -45.14 1.81
C ALA A 194 -36.97 -46.60 2.00
N ASP A 195 -36.00 -47.06 1.19
CA ASP A 195 -35.41 -48.40 1.27
C ASP A 195 -34.11 -48.46 2.12
N GLY A 196 -33.78 -47.39 2.85
CA GLY A 196 -32.74 -47.40 3.89
C GLY A 196 -31.32 -47.06 3.42
N ARG A 197 -31.13 -46.64 2.17
CA ARG A 197 -29.83 -46.18 1.64
C ARG A 197 -29.51 -44.77 2.11
N ARG A 198 -28.25 -44.52 2.45
CA ARG A 198 -27.76 -43.24 2.98
C ARG A 198 -26.88 -42.54 1.97
N PHE A 199 -27.06 -41.23 1.87
CA PHE A 199 -26.30 -40.36 0.99
C PHE A 199 -25.89 -39.10 1.76
N ILE A 200 -24.71 -38.57 1.45
CA ILE A 200 -24.18 -37.34 2.04
C ILE A 200 -23.78 -36.43 0.88
N SER A 201 -24.17 -35.17 0.93
CA SER A 201 -23.77 -34.17 -0.05
C SER A 201 -22.30 -33.79 0.12
N GLU A 202 -21.74 -33.11 -0.87
CA GLU A 202 -20.54 -32.30 -0.69
C GLU A 202 -20.72 -31.26 0.44
N GLN A 203 -19.62 -30.76 1.00
CA GLN A 203 -19.68 -29.70 2.03
C GLN A 203 -20.02 -28.35 1.39
N GLY A 204 -21.03 -27.68 1.91
CA GLY A 204 -21.40 -26.31 1.55
C GLY A 204 -20.86 -25.27 2.53
N SER A 205 -20.77 -24.02 2.09
CA SER A 205 -20.45 -22.88 2.96
C SER A 205 -21.22 -21.64 2.54
N PHE A 206 -21.56 -20.77 3.50
CA PHE A 206 -22.11 -19.45 3.24
C PHE A 206 -21.75 -18.47 4.36
N LYS A 207 -21.86 -17.18 4.07
CA LYS A 207 -21.73 -16.11 5.07
C LYS A 207 -23.09 -15.48 5.30
N THR A 208 -23.49 -15.24 6.54
CA THR A 208 -24.71 -14.46 6.81
C THR A 208 -24.50 -12.99 6.47
N VAL A 209 -25.61 -12.29 6.18
CA VAL A 209 -25.59 -10.86 5.87
C VAL A 209 -25.22 -10.04 7.13
N PRO A 210 -24.40 -8.97 7.01
CA PRO A 210 -24.10 -8.09 8.14
C PRO A 210 -25.35 -7.49 8.79
N ARG A 211 -25.24 -7.11 10.06
CA ARG A 211 -26.36 -6.45 10.75
C ARG A 211 -26.65 -5.10 10.09
N GLY A 212 -27.89 -4.91 9.65
CA GLY A 212 -28.38 -3.65 9.07
C GLY A 212 -28.65 -3.74 7.57
N ASP A 213 -28.05 -4.71 6.88
CA ASP A 213 -28.29 -4.97 5.47
C ASP A 213 -29.60 -5.78 5.29
N LEU A 214 -30.23 -5.63 4.13
CA LEU A 214 -31.43 -6.40 3.77
C LEU A 214 -31.08 -7.86 3.51
N ALA A 215 -31.99 -8.78 3.84
CA ALA A 215 -31.82 -10.19 3.50
C ALA A 215 -31.68 -10.35 1.98
N GLY A 216 -30.70 -11.13 1.54
CA GLY A 216 -30.32 -11.28 0.13
C GLY A 216 -29.24 -10.31 -0.32
N ALA A 217 -28.85 -9.30 0.48
CA ALA A 217 -27.79 -8.37 0.08
C ALA A 217 -26.48 -9.10 -0.26
N PRO A 218 -25.79 -8.68 -1.35
CA PRO A 218 -24.48 -9.20 -1.70
C PRO A 218 -23.43 -8.77 -0.67
N ASP A 219 -22.26 -9.42 -0.71
CA ASP A 219 -21.15 -9.02 0.14
C ASP A 219 -20.61 -7.60 -0.24
N ALA A 220 -20.04 -6.89 0.73
CA ALA A 220 -19.46 -5.58 0.47
C ALA A 220 -18.19 -5.67 -0.38
N VAL A 221 -17.91 -4.59 -1.10
CA VAL A 221 -16.67 -4.43 -1.88
C VAL A 221 -15.44 -4.56 -0.99
N SER A 222 -14.42 -5.27 -1.47
CA SER A 222 -13.16 -5.56 -0.79
C SER A 222 -11.98 -4.88 -1.51
N ASN A 223 -10.85 -4.73 -0.81
CA ASN A 223 -9.62 -4.14 -1.36
C ASN A 223 -9.82 -2.78 -2.06
N PHE A 224 -10.79 -1.99 -1.58
CA PHE A 224 -11.07 -0.66 -2.11
C PHE A 224 -9.89 0.27 -1.88
N LYS A 225 -9.46 0.97 -2.93
CA LYS A 225 -8.33 1.90 -2.95
C LYS A 225 -8.67 3.10 -3.82
N VAL A 226 -8.07 4.24 -3.48
CA VAL A 226 -8.12 5.47 -4.28
C VAL A 226 -6.69 5.95 -4.48
N SER A 227 -6.30 6.22 -5.73
CA SER A 227 -4.96 6.72 -6.10
C SER A 227 -5.08 7.91 -7.06
N GLN A 228 -3.99 8.67 -7.23
CA GLN A 228 -3.96 9.71 -8.26
C GLN A 228 -3.91 9.07 -9.65
N GLY A 229 -4.71 9.58 -10.58
CA GLY A 229 -4.59 9.33 -12.03
C GLY A 229 -4.15 10.59 -12.78
N SER A 230 -4.11 10.52 -14.11
CA SER A 230 -3.68 11.64 -14.95
C SER A 230 -4.67 12.82 -14.99
N SER A 231 -5.95 12.54 -14.78
CA SER A 231 -7.06 13.51 -14.90
C SER A 231 -7.87 13.67 -13.61
N GLY A 232 -7.69 12.77 -12.64
CA GLY A 232 -8.43 12.76 -11.38
C GLY A 232 -8.17 11.48 -10.59
N PRO A 233 -8.91 11.24 -9.49
CA PRO A 233 -8.81 10.02 -8.71
C PRO A 233 -9.17 8.76 -9.49
N VAL A 234 -8.39 7.70 -9.30
CA VAL A 234 -8.69 6.34 -9.79
C VAL A 234 -9.06 5.46 -8.62
N LEU A 235 -10.28 4.95 -8.65
CA LEU A 235 -10.83 3.99 -7.71
C LEU A 235 -10.54 2.58 -8.22
N LYS A 236 -10.06 1.69 -7.34
CA LYS A 236 -9.86 0.27 -7.64
C LYS A 236 -10.44 -0.59 -6.53
N TRP A 237 -11.03 -1.71 -6.89
CA TRP A 237 -11.67 -2.60 -5.93
C TRP A 237 -11.69 -4.07 -6.38
N GLN A 238 -12.15 -4.94 -5.49
CA GLN A 238 -12.42 -6.35 -5.78
C GLN A 238 -13.73 -6.78 -5.15
N TYR A 239 -14.41 -7.73 -5.77
CA TYR A 239 -15.54 -8.42 -5.18
C TYR A 239 -15.20 -9.90 -4.98
N LEU A 240 -15.21 -10.35 -3.72
CA LEU A 240 -14.90 -11.74 -3.34
C LEU A 240 -16.15 -12.50 -2.88
N GLY A 241 -17.33 -11.88 -3.00
CA GLY A 241 -18.60 -12.50 -2.68
C GLY A 241 -19.01 -13.54 -3.72
N ILE A 242 -19.95 -14.41 -3.34
CA ILE A 242 -20.46 -15.49 -4.21
C ILE A 242 -21.71 -15.06 -4.99
N ASP A 243 -22.41 -14.01 -4.56
CA ASP A 243 -23.66 -13.60 -5.18
C ASP A 243 -23.38 -12.91 -6.52
N PRO A 244 -24.14 -13.24 -7.58
CA PRO A 244 -24.00 -12.57 -8.87
C PRO A 244 -24.44 -11.10 -8.76
N LEU A 245 -23.62 -10.21 -9.32
CA LEU A 245 -23.86 -8.77 -9.25
C LEU A 245 -24.53 -8.23 -10.52
N ALA A 246 -25.38 -7.22 -10.36
CA ALA A 246 -25.72 -6.29 -11.43
C ALA A 246 -24.57 -5.30 -11.67
N GLY A 247 -23.99 -4.78 -10.58
CA GLY A 247 -22.94 -3.77 -10.65
C GLY A 247 -22.57 -3.15 -9.32
N PHE A 248 -22.01 -1.95 -9.37
CA PHE A 248 -21.51 -1.20 -8.22
C PHE A 248 -22.06 0.23 -8.19
N ARG A 249 -22.24 0.75 -6.98
CA ARG A 249 -22.55 2.16 -6.73
C ARG A 249 -21.33 2.85 -6.15
N VAL A 250 -20.93 3.97 -6.73
CA VAL A 250 -19.83 4.82 -6.24
C VAL A 250 -20.41 6.11 -5.68
N PHE A 251 -20.00 6.43 -4.46
CA PHE A 251 -20.39 7.64 -3.76
C PHE A 251 -19.19 8.55 -3.56
N ARG A 252 -19.40 9.86 -3.75
CA ARG A 252 -18.40 10.91 -3.54
C ARG A 252 -18.92 11.96 -2.56
N GLY A 253 -18.10 12.31 -1.58
CA GLY A 253 -18.32 13.44 -0.67
C GLY A 253 -17.23 14.48 -0.87
N GLU A 254 -17.59 15.76 -0.79
CA GLU A 254 -16.64 16.88 -0.90
C GLU A 254 -16.31 17.44 0.48
N GLY A 255 -15.03 17.41 0.88
CA GLY A 255 -14.60 17.78 2.22
C GLY A 255 -15.40 17.03 3.29
N ASP A 256 -16.05 17.78 4.18
CA ASP A 256 -16.92 17.26 5.25
C ASP A 256 -18.39 17.05 4.81
N GLY A 257 -18.71 17.29 3.54
CA GLY A 257 -20.07 17.19 3.00
C GLY A 257 -20.63 15.76 2.97
N SER A 258 -21.94 15.64 2.78
CA SER A 258 -22.59 14.34 2.61
C SER A 258 -22.15 13.65 1.32
N PHE A 259 -22.17 12.32 1.32
CA PHE A 259 -21.96 11.52 0.11
C PHE A 259 -23.11 11.71 -0.88
N ALA A 260 -22.77 11.91 -2.15
CA ALA A 260 -23.67 11.86 -3.30
C ALA A 260 -23.31 10.64 -4.17
N LEU A 261 -24.33 10.00 -4.75
CA LEU A 261 -24.14 8.94 -5.74
C LEU A 261 -23.66 9.55 -7.05
N ILE A 262 -22.51 9.11 -7.57
CA ILE A 262 -21.94 9.62 -8.83
C ILE A 262 -22.05 8.59 -9.98
N ASN A 263 -21.96 7.30 -9.64
CA ASN A 263 -22.18 6.20 -10.58
C ASN A 263 -22.98 5.10 -9.90
N ASP A 264 -23.84 4.45 -10.66
CA ASP A 264 -24.70 3.36 -10.22
C ASP A 264 -24.44 2.09 -11.04
N GLU A 265 -25.16 1.02 -10.68
CA GLU A 265 -25.04 -0.30 -11.28
C GLU A 265 -25.41 -0.36 -12.78
N SER A 266 -26.01 0.71 -13.34
CA SER A 266 -26.26 0.84 -14.78
C SER A 266 -25.05 1.39 -15.55
N MET A 267 -24.10 1.99 -14.83
CA MET A 267 -22.87 2.57 -15.38
C MET A 267 -21.62 1.75 -15.02
N LEU A 268 -21.63 1.08 -13.86
CA LEU A 268 -20.52 0.25 -13.38
C LEU A 268 -21.00 -1.19 -13.20
N PHE A 269 -20.84 -1.99 -14.25
CA PHE A 269 -21.27 -3.39 -14.26
C PHE A 269 -20.39 -4.29 -13.40
N ALA A 270 -20.88 -5.50 -13.09
CA ALA A 270 -20.21 -6.48 -12.24
C ALA A 270 -18.78 -6.86 -12.64
N VAL A 271 -18.40 -6.70 -13.92
CA VAL A 271 -17.06 -7.00 -14.43
C VAL A 271 -16.05 -5.89 -14.18
N GLU A 272 -16.50 -4.69 -13.82
CA GLU A 272 -15.63 -3.55 -13.57
C GLU A 272 -14.91 -3.71 -12.21
N GLU A 273 -13.62 -3.42 -12.22
CA GLU A 273 -12.75 -3.42 -11.03
C GLU A 273 -12.07 -2.06 -10.81
N SER A 274 -12.37 -1.07 -11.67
CA SER A 274 -11.83 0.27 -11.56
C SER A 274 -12.74 1.34 -12.15
N PHE A 275 -12.61 2.56 -11.66
CA PHE A 275 -13.32 3.75 -12.15
C PHE A 275 -12.43 4.99 -12.02
N SER A 276 -12.40 5.85 -13.05
CA SER A 276 -11.70 7.14 -13.01
C SER A 276 -12.72 8.26 -12.82
N ASP A 277 -12.53 9.08 -11.79
CA ASP A 277 -13.34 10.27 -11.55
C ASP A 277 -12.63 11.52 -12.09
N ASP A 278 -12.90 11.83 -13.36
CA ASP A 278 -12.30 12.96 -14.06
C ASP A 278 -13.04 14.30 -13.80
N ASP A 279 -14.16 14.28 -13.06
CA ASP A 279 -14.96 15.46 -12.72
C ASP A 279 -14.63 15.94 -11.30
N THR A 280 -13.34 16.13 -11.04
CA THR A 280 -12.82 16.59 -9.75
C THR A 280 -11.99 17.86 -9.89
N VAL A 281 -11.94 18.65 -8.82
CA VAL A 281 -11.10 19.85 -8.75
C VAL A 281 -9.80 19.50 -8.02
N PRO A 282 -8.62 19.69 -8.66
CA PRO A 282 -7.35 19.55 -7.98
C PRO A 282 -7.25 20.42 -6.72
N GLY A 283 -6.62 19.89 -5.67
CA GLY A 283 -6.49 20.55 -4.37
C GLY A 283 -7.71 20.41 -3.45
N ARG A 284 -8.88 19.97 -3.94
CA ARG A 284 -10.07 19.76 -3.10
C ARG A 284 -10.03 18.37 -2.45
N LEU A 285 -10.41 18.28 -1.17
CA LEU A 285 -10.53 16.99 -0.50
C LEU A 285 -11.79 16.27 -0.98
N TYR A 286 -11.63 15.06 -1.50
CA TYR A 286 -12.72 14.16 -1.83
C TYR A 286 -12.67 12.92 -0.95
N ARG A 287 -13.86 12.41 -0.63
CA ARG A 287 -14.06 11.11 0.02
C ARG A 287 -14.85 10.21 -0.91
N TYR A 288 -14.45 8.95 -1.00
CA TYR A 288 -15.14 7.93 -1.78
C TYR A 288 -15.57 6.76 -0.92
N ALA A 289 -16.68 6.14 -1.28
CA ALA A 289 -17.16 4.88 -0.74
C ALA A 289 -17.97 4.14 -1.80
N MET A 290 -18.12 2.82 -1.66
CA MET A 290 -18.75 1.96 -2.66
C MET A 290 -19.73 0.96 -2.05
N GLN A 291 -20.71 0.54 -2.84
CA GLN A 291 -21.62 -0.58 -2.55
C GLN A 291 -21.67 -1.53 -3.75
N ALA A 292 -21.90 -2.82 -3.49
CA ALA A 292 -22.26 -3.80 -4.51
C ALA A 292 -23.79 -3.95 -4.59
N VAL A 293 -24.29 -4.23 -5.79
CA VAL A 293 -25.72 -4.44 -6.06
C VAL A 293 -25.89 -5.77 -6.79
N ASP A 294 -26.75 -6.64 -6.28
CA ASP A 294 -27.04 -7.94 -6.90
C ASP A 294 -28.04 -7.81 -8.07
N LEU A 295 -28.34 -8.93 -8.74
CA LEU A 295 -29.29 -8.97 -9.85
C LEU A 295 -30.75 -8.70 -9.45
N ASP A 296 -31.08 -8.82 -8.16
CA ASP A 296 -32.42 -8.58 -7.62
C ASP A 296 -32.58 -7.14 -7.07
N GLY A 297 -31.51 -6.35 -7.09
CA GLY A 297 -31.46 -4.96 -6.63
C GLY A 297 -31.16 -4.80 -5.14
N ASN A 298 -30.77 -5.86 -4.42
CA ASN A 298 -30.31 -5.75 -3.04
C ASN A 298 -28.92 -5.13 -2.99
N VAL A 299 -28.66 -4.34 -1.95
CA VAL A 299 -27.45 -3.50 -1.84
C VAL A 299 -26.65 -3.91 -0.62
N SER A 300 -25.34 -4.05 -0.78
CA SER A 300 -24.41 -4.33 0.32
C SER A 300 -24.30 -3.16 1.30
N SER A 301 -23.74 -3.41 2.49
CA SER A 301 -23.11 -2.37 3.30
C SER A 301 -22.12 -1.51 2.51
N MET A 302 -22.00 -0.24 2.90
CA MET A 302 -21.03 0.70 2.35
C MET A 302 -19.59 0.26 2.70
N SER A 303 -18.66 0.39 1.75
CA SER A 303 -17.23 0.21 2.01
C SER A 303 -16.73 1.22 3.06
N ALA A 304 -15.52 0.97 3.58
CA ALA A 304 -14.80 2.03 4.29
C ALA A 304 -14.65 3.27 3.38
N SER A 305 -14.75 4.45 3.98
CA SER A 305 -14.51 5.71 3.27
C SER A 305 -13.01 5.95 3.14
N LEU A 306 -12.56 6.28 1.94
CA LEU A 306 -11.18 6.69 1.64
C LEU A 306 -11.16 8.12 1.16
N SER A 307 -10.10 8.86 1.47
CA SER A 307 -9.95 10.27 1.10
C SER A 307 -8.76 10.47 0.17
N ILE A 308 -8.87 11.45 -0.73
CA ILE A 308 -7.77 11.89 -1.61
C ILE A 308 -7.89 13.40 -1.84
N VAL A 309 -6.75 14.08 -1.98
CA VAL A 309 -6.67 15.42 -2.57
C VAL A 309 -6.04 15.26 -3.94
N PRO A 310 -6.80 15.43 -5.05
CA PRO A 310 -6.25 15.26 -6.37
C PRO A 310 -5.15 16.30 -6.62
N ALA A 311 -4.02 15.85 -7.13
CA ALA A 311 -2.94 16.70 -7.60
C ALA A 311 -3.37 17.43 -8.90
N GLY A 312 -2.71 18.55 -9.18
CA GLY A 312 -2.87 19.34 -10.38
C GLY A 312 -3.05 20.83 -10.11
N LYS A 313 -3.61 21.53 -11.10
CA LYS A 313 -3.83 22.97 -11.07
C LYS A 313 -5.21 23.29 -10.52
N ILE A 314 -5.27 24.04 -9.42
CA ILE A 314 -6.56 24.41 -8.82
C ILE A 314 -7.32 25.36 -9.75
N SER A 315 -8.63 25.15 -9.88
CA SER A 315 -9.50 25.93 -10.78
C SER A 315 -10.34 26.98 -10.05
N GLU A 316 -10.29 26.99 -8.72
CA GLU A 316 -11.05 27.85 -7.81
C GLU A 316 -10.25 28.14 -6.54
N ASP A 317 -10.74 29.04 -5.69
CA ASP A 317 -10.12 29.32 -4.40
C ASP A 317 -10.47 28.21 -3.40
N LEU A 318 -9.47 27.74 -2.65
CA LEU A 318 -9.61 26.60 -1.76
C LEU A 318 -9.16 26.91 -0.34
N VAL A 319 -9.74 26.19 0.62
CA VAL A 319 -9.37 26.24 2.03
C VAL A 319 -9.07 24.83 2.52
N TRP A 320 -7.85 24.60 3.01
CA TRP A 320 -7.49 23.38 3.71
C TRP A 320 -7.70 23.53 5.20
N LYS A 321 -8.57 22.68 5.74
CA LYS A 321 -8.97 22.73 7.15
C LYS A 321 -8.08 21.87 8.03
N LYS A 322 -7.93 22.29 9.28
CA LYS A 322 -7.23 21.52 10.32
C LYS A 322 -7.84 20.13 10.54
N SER A 323 -9.17 20.01 10.42
CA SER A 323 -9.87 18.73 10.55
C SER A 323 -9.51 17.69 9.47
N TRP A 324 -8.89 18.13 8.37
CA TRP A 324 -8.45 17.25 7.27
C TRP A 324 -6.99 16.81 7.41
N SER A 325 -6.30 17.27 8.46
CA SER A 325 -4.91 16.93 8.71
C SER A 325 -4.77 15.45 9.15
N PRO A 326 -3.80 14.68 8.63
CA PRO A 326 -2.84 15.08 7.60
C PRO A 326 -3.45 15.01 6.18
N ILE A 327 -3.17 16.05 5.37
CA ILE A 327 -3.45 16.06 3.94
C ILE A 327 -2.26 15.44 3.21
N SER A 328 -2.50 14.47 2.34
CA SER A 328 -1.43 13.81 1.56
C SER A 328 -1.56 14.18 0.08
N LEU A 329 -0.45 14.59 -0.53
CA LEU A 329 -0.34 14.91 -1.94
C LEU A 329 0.59 13.89 -2.61
N ASN A 330 0.08 13.27 -3.68
CA ASN A 330 0.82 12.30 -4.49
C ASN A 330 1.27 12.88 -5.83
N GLY A 331 1.19 14.18 -5.99
CA GLY A 331 1.66 14.90 -7.17
C GLY A 331 1.67 16.39 -6.92
N ASP A 332 1.96 17.16 -7.96
CA ASP A 332 2.08 18.60 -7.85
C ASP A 332 0.77 19.26 -7.48
N LEU A 333 0.85 20.35 -6.72
CA LEU A 333 -0.25 21.29 -6.58
C LEU A 333 0.16 22.65 -7.13
N ILE A 334 -0.60 23.14 -8.10
CA ILE A 334 -0.35 24.45 -8.73
C ILE A 334 -1.48 25.40 -8.33
N VAL A 335 -1.11 26.50 -7.69
CA VAL A 335 -1.99 27.64 -7.40
C VAL A 335 -1.76 28.69 -8.50
N PRO A 336 -2.63 28.80 -9.53
CA PRO A 336 -2.42 29.77 -10.61
C PRO A 336 -2.64 31.22 -10.19
N ALA A 337 -2.14 32.13 -11.01
CA ALA A 337 -2.49 33.55 -10.95
C ALA A 337 -4.01 33.77 -10.88
N GLY A 338 -4.45 34.66 -9.99
CA GLY A 338 -5.86 34.94 -9.74
C GLY A 338 -6.59 33.92 -8.84
N ARG A 339 -5.90 32.88 -8.35
CA ARG A 339 -6.42 31.94 -7.36
C ARG A 339 -5.71 32.04 -6.01
N THR A 340 -6.43 31.63 -4.96
CA THR A 340 -5.96 31.63 -3.59
C THR A 340 -6.08 30.24 -2.97
N MET A 341 -4.98 29.77 -2.37
CA MET A 341 -4.99 28.63 -1.47
C MET A 341 -4.82 29.14 -0.03
N SER A 342 -5.79 28.86 0.82
CA SER A 342 -5.76 29.18 2.24
C SER A 342 -5.57 27.92 3.08
N ILE A 343 -4.66 27.96 4.04
CA ILE A 343 -4.35 26.82 4.91
C ILE A 343 -4.57 27.24 6.36
N GLU A 344 -5.46 26.55 7.06
CA GLU A 344 -5.73 26.84 8.46
C GLU A 344 -4.51 26.52 9.36
N PRO A 345 -4.35 27.23 10.50
CA PRO A 345 -3.34 26.89 11.49
C PRO A 345 -3.39 25.40 11.91
N GLY A 346 -2.21 24.80 12.11
CA GLY A 346 -2.06 23.42 12.56
C GLY A 346 -2.25 22.33 11.50
N VAL A 347 -2.57 22.68 10.24
CA VAL A 347 -2.61 21.70 9.14
C VAL A 347 -1.23 21.09 8.90
N THR A 348 -1.20 19.77 8.71
CA THR A 348 -0.01 19.04 8.24
C THR A 348 -0.27 18.54 6.82
N ILE A 349 0.64 18.88 5.91
CA ILE A 349 0.65 18.47 4.51
C ILE A 349 1.85 17.55 4.29
N ARG A 350 1.60 16.38 3.71
CA ARG A 350 2.59 15.35 3.42
C ARG A 350 2.76 15.19 1.91
N PHE A 351 3.99 15.31 1.43
CA PHE A 351 4.33 15.18 0.01
C PHE A 351 4.95 13.81 -0.26
N SER A 352 4.40 13.08 -1.22
CA SER A 352 4.99 11.84 -1.73
C SER A 352 6.39 12.10 -2.30
N ASN A 353 7.23 11.08 -2.24
CA ASN A 353 8.54 11.10 -2.88
C ASN A 353 8.53 10.67 -4.36
N ILE A 354 7.32 10.51 -4.89
CA ILE A 354 7.01 10.17 -6.28
C ILE A 354 5.85 11.07 -6.68
N ASP A 355 6.00 11.75 -7.82
CA ASP A 355 4.89 12.42 -8.49
C ASP A 355 4.13 11.44 -9.41
N GLU A 356 2.94 11.03 -8.98
CA GLU A 356 2.03 10.18 -9.76
C GLU A 356 1.45 10.91 -10.98
N GLY A 357 1.45 12.25 -10.99
CA GLY A 357 1.00 13.09 -12.11
C GLY A 357 2.07 13.32 -13.19
N GLN A 358 3.34 13.09 -12.87
CA GLN A 358 4.51 13.32 -13.74
C GLN A 358 4.52 14.69 -14.45
N ALA A 359 4.29 15.75 -13.69
CA ALA A 359 4.07 17.10 -14.21
C ALA A 359 5.06 18.13 -13.63
N GLY A 360 4.70 19.42 -13.70
CA GLY A 360 5.46 20.48 -13.04
C GLY A 360 6.83 20.77 -13.61
N TYR A 361 7.66 21.36 -12.76
CA TYR A 361 9.06 21.67 -13.02
C TYR A 361 9.94 20.42 -12.86
N ARG A 362 9.57 19.51 -11.95
CA ARG A 362 10.25 18.24 -11.73
C ARG A 362 9.28 17.05 -11.77
N PRO A 363 9.14 16.39 -12.93
CA PRO A 363 8.12 15.37 -13.16
C PRO A 363 8.33 14.04 -12.42
N GLU A 364 9.30 13.95 -11.51
CA GLU A 364 9.56 12.74 -10.73
C GLU A 364 9.19 12.89 -9.25
N ILE A 365 9.03 14.12 -8.74
CA ILE A 365 8.80 14.39 -7.31
C ILE A 365 7.77 15.50 -7.13
N CYS A 366 7.01 15.49 -6.03
CA CYS A 366 5.94 16.46 -5.83
C CYS A 366 6.44 17.89 -5.56
N GLU A 367 5.68 18.86 -6.04
CA GLU A 367 5.94 20.30 -5.88
C GLU A 367 4.69 21.07 -5.42
N LEU A 368 4.88 22.11 -4.62
CA LEU A 368 3.85 23.14 -4.42
C LEU A 368 4.26 24.40 -5.17
N ILE A 369 3.62 24.66 -6.31
CA ILE A 369 3.93 25.79 -7.19
C ILE A 369 2.87 26.88 -7.01
N VAL A 370 3.30 28.07 -6.57
CA VAL A 370 2.42 29.19 -6.29
C VAL A 370 2.69 30.33 -7.27
N GLU A 371 1.83 30.44 -8.27
CA GLU A 371 1.73 31.57 -9.21
C GLU A 371 0.61 32.55 -8.79
N GLY A 372 -0.27 32.14 -7.88
CA GLY A 372 -1.35 32.94 -7.30
C GLY A 372 -1.01 33.43 -5.89
N THR A 373 -1.96 33.24 -4.96
CA THR A 373 -1.82 33.66 -3.56
C THR A 373 -1.81 32.44 -2.65
N LEU A 374 -0.83 32.37 -1.75
CA LEU A 374 -0.82 31.40 -0.65
C LEU A 374 -1.03 32.12 0.67
N LEU A 375 -2.08 31.76 1.40
CA LEU A 375 -2.36 32.24 2.75
C LEU A 375 -2.11 31.10 3.74
N ALA A 376 -0.87 31.02 4.22
CA ALA A 376 -0.41 30.03 5.19
C ALA A 376 0.10 30.75 6.44
N GLU A 377 -0.81 31.02 7.36
CA GLU A 377 -0.52 31.68 8.63
C GLU A 377 -0.84 30.71 9.78
N GLY A 378 0.19 29.98 10.23
CA GLY A 378 0.12 29.17 11.44
C GLY A 378 0.18 30.03 12.70
N SER A 379 0.38 29.38 13.85
CA SER A 379 0.73 30.05 15.11
C SER A 379 1.91 29.35 15.77
N LEU A 380 2.49 29.98 16.81
CA LEU A 380 3.55 29.37 17.61
C LEU A 380 3.16 28.00 18.19
N THR A 381 1.89 27.83 18.60
CA THR A 381 1.39 26.57 19.16
C THR A 381 0.83 25.62 18.10
N GLU A 382 0.39 26.17 16.97
CA GLU A 382 -0.21 25.41 15.87
C GLU A 382 0.42 25.77 14.52
N PRO A 383 1.70 25.43 14.30
CA PRO A 383 2.36 25.75 13.05
C PRO A 383 1.81 24.88 11.92
N ILE A 384 1.81 25.42 10.70
CA ILE A 384 1.49 24.67 9.49
C ILE A 384 2.75 23.89 9.09
N ARG A 385 2.59 22.60 8.78
CA ARG A 385 3.71 21.69 8.50
C ARG A 385 3.67 21.20 7.06
N PHE A 386 4.73 21.44 6.30
CA PHE A 386 4.96 20.86 4.97
C PHE A 386 6.12 19.86 5.07
N ILE A 387 5.82 18.57 4.95
CA ILE A 387 6.78 17.50 5.27
C ILE A 387 6.75 16.37 4.24
N SER A 388 7.80 15.56 4.20
CA SER A 388 7.82 14.30 3.45
C SER A 388 6.75 13.32 3.97
N ALA A 389 6.15 12.57 3.06
CA ALA A 389 5.26 11.44 3.36
C ALA A 389 6.03 10.14 3.64
N ALA A 390 7.33 10.06 3.33
CA ALA A 390 8.12 8.84 3.50
C ALA A 390 8.22 8.43 4.98
N ALA A 391 8.22 7.11 5.23
CA ALA A 391 8.39 6.57 6.59
C ALA A 391 9.78 6.90 7.17
N LEU A 392 10.80 6.97 6.31
CA LEU A 392 12.14 7.46 6.61
C LEU A 392 12.42 8.65 5.69
N ALA A 393 12.21 9.86 6.22
CA ALA A 393 12.37 11.06 5.43
C ALA A 393 13.83 11.25 4.96
N GLY A 394 14.01 11.55 3.68
CA GLY A 394 15.23 12.06 3.07
C GLY A 394 15.22 13.59 2.96
N LYS A 395 16.35 14.17 2.55
CA LYS A 395 16.51 15.63 2.35
C LYS A 395 16.05 16.12 0.98
N THR A 396 15.52 15.24 0.14
CA THR A 396 15.17 15.51 -1.26
C THR A 396 13.94 14.70 -1.67
N ASP A 397 13.06 14.39 -0.72
CA ASP A 397 11.90 13.54 -1.00
C ASP A 397 10.92 14.28 -1.91
N TRP A 398 10.76 15.58 -1.74
CA TRP A 398 9.94 16.45 -2.56
C TRP A 398 10.72 17.72 -2.92
N ASP A 399 10.30 18.50 -3.93
CA ASP A 399 11.11 19.65 -4.35
C ASP A 399 11.06 20.76 -3.30
N GLY A 400 9.85 21.12 -2.88
CA GLY A 400 9.61 22.21 -1.94
C GLY A 400 8.42 23.09 -2.31
N ILE A 401 8.37 24.26 -1.68
CA ILE A 401 7.41 25.32 -2.00
C ILE A 401 8.08 26.32 -2.93
N ARG A 402 7.44 26.62 -4.07
CA ARG A 402 7.98 27.52 -5.09
C ARG A 402 7.05 28.71 -5.28
N MET A 403 7.47 29.87 -4.76
CA MET A 403 6.77 31.15 -4.91
C MET A 403 7.23 31.83 -6.20
N VAL A 404 6.42 31.76 -7.24
CA VAL A 404 6.73 32.24 -8.60
C VAL A 404 5.99 33.56 -8.83
N PRO A 405 6.58 34.56 -9.53
CA PRO A 405 5.86 35.76 -9.96
C PRO A 405 4.65 35.40 -10.83
N GLY A 406 3.50 35.99 -10.50
CA GLY A 406 2.28 35.90 -11.28
C GLY A 406 1.71 37.29 -11.59
N ALA A 407 0.96 37.40 -12.69
CA ALA A 407 0.25 38.63 -13.00
C ALA A 407 -0.84 38.90 -11.94
N ALA A 408 -0.93 40.14 -11.45
CA ALA A 408 -1.93 40.56 -10.47
C ALA A 408 -1.98 39.69 -9.18
N GLN A 409 -0.82 39.25 -8.69
CA GLN A 409 -0.72 38.57 -7.40
C GLN A 409 -1.12 39.49 -6.25
N ASN A 410 -2.00 38.99 -5.36
CA ASN A 410 -2.13 39.55 -4.03
C ASN A 410 -0.93 39.08 -3.18
N GLN A 411 -0.68 39.80 -2.08
CA GLN A 411 0.37 39.43 -1.14
C GLN A 411 0.13 38.03 -0.57
N SER A 412 1.12 37.15 -0.66
CA SER A 412 1.07 35.85 0.02
C SER A 412 1.63 35.98 1.45
N ILE A 413 1.07 35.19 2.37
CA ILE A 413 1.47 35.16 3.78
C ILE A 413 2.02 33.77 4.09
N LEU A 414 3.27 33.73 4.57
CA LEU A 414 3.98 32.53 4.98
C LEU A 414 4.50 32.76 6.40
N ARG A 415 3.68 32.45 7.40
CA ARG A 415 3.98 32.70 8.81
C ARG A 415 3.81 31.45 9.67
N HIS A 416 4.73 31.22 10.61
CA HIS A 416 4.69 30.07 11.53
C HIS A 416 4.63 28.72 10.80
N LEU A 417 5.56 28.55 9.85
CA LEU A 417 5.65 27.35 9.03
C LEU A 417 6.80 26.44 9.50
N VAL A 418 6.61 25.13 9.36
CA VAL A 418 7.68 24.15 9.46
C VAL A 418 7.78 23.40 8.14
N ILE A 419 8.92 23.48 7.48
CA ILE A 419 9.18 22.83 6.20
C ILE A 419 10.30 21.80 6.38
N SER A 420 10.10 20.55 5.91
CA SER A 420 11.09 19.50 6.09
C SER A 420 11.12 18.43 5.01
N GLY A 421 12.32 17.90 4.75
CA GLY A 421 12.56 16.78 3.83
C GLY A 421 12.47 17.15 2.35
N ALA A 422 12.59 18.45 2.04
CA ALA A 422 12.53 18.98 0.69
C ALA A 422 13.92 19.22 0.11
N GLU A 423 14.10 19.11 -1.21
CA GLU A 423 15.35 19.54 -1.85
C GLU A 423 15.61 21.03 -1.59
N LYS A 424 14.60 21.88 -1.80
CA LYS A 424 14.62 23.31 -1.50
C LYS A 424 13.38 23.67 -0.71
N GLY A 425 13.48 23.75 0.62
CA GLY A 425 12.32 23.98 1.48
C GLY A 425 11.39 25.09 0.98
N LEU A 426 11.95 26.25 0.66
CA LEU A 426 11.21 27.33 0.02
C LEU A 426 12.09 28.07 -1.00
N THR A 427 11.62 28.13 -2.24
CA THR A 427 12.21 28.94 -3.32
C THR A 427 11.35 30.16 -3.57
N VAL A 428 11.94 31.35 -3.54
CA VAL A 428 11.24 32.63 -3.66
C VAL A 428 11.85 33.45 -4.78
N TYR A 429 11.01 33.80 -5.76
CA TYR A 429 11.35 34.72 -6.83
C TYR A 429 10.88 36.14 -6.51
N ASN A 430 10.89 37.04 -7.48
CA ASN A 430 10.33 38.38 -7.31
C ASN A 430 8.81 38.33 -7.07
N GLY A 431 8.32 39.00 -6.02
CA GLY A 431 6.90 39.09 -5.70
C GLY A 431 6.66 39.79 -4.35
N ASP A 432 5.39 39.89 -3.95
CA ASP A 432 4.98 40.50 -2.68
C ASP A 432 4.62 39.40 -1.67
N TYR A 433 5.49 39.21 -0.67
CA TYR A 433 5.41 38.12 0.29
C TYR A 433 5.70 38.62 1.71
N GLN A 434 4.88 38.21 2.68
CA GLN A 434 5.21 38.29 4.10
C GLN A 434 5.76 36.93 4.54
N ILE A 435 7.07 36.85 4.81
CA ILE A 435 7.75 35.60 5.18
C ILE A 435 8.38 35.77 6.55
N GLU A 436 7.74 35.19 7.57
CA GLU A 436 8.09 35.42 8.96
C GLU A 436 7.98 34.15 9.80
N ASN A 437 8.83 33.95 10.79
CA ASN A 437 8.70 32.84 11.75
C ASN A 437 8.65 31.46 11.06
N VAL A 438 9.57 31.20 10.12
CA VAL A 438 9.64 29.95 9.36
C VAL A 438 10.81 29.09 9.85
N THR A 439 10.53 27.83 10.12
CA THR A 439 11.54 26.80 10.42
C THR A 439 11.71 25.88 9.23
N VAL A 440 12.92 25.78 8.68
CA VAL A 440 13.25 24.83 7.61
C VAL A 440 14.30 23.85 8.10
N ARG A 441 14.02 22.55 7.98
CA ARG A 441 14.90 21.54 8.57
C ARG A 441 15.06 20.30 7.72
N TYR A 442 16.25 19.71 7.74
CA TYR A 442 16.55 18.47 7.04
C TYR A 442 16.22 18.57 5.54
N CYS A 443 16.62 19.68 4.93
CA CYS A 443 16.49 19.93 3.48
C CYS A 443 17.89 19.96 2.85
N GLN A 444 18.01 19.73 1.54
CA GLN A 444 19.30 19.97 0.87
C GLN A 444 19.63 21.47 0.91
N THR A 445 18.69 22.32 0.49
CA THR A 445 18.71 23.77 0.64
C THR A 445 17.52 24.20 1.48
N GLY A 446 17.73 25.04 2.50
CA GLY A 446 16.64 25.55 3.32
C GLY A 446 15.76 26.54 2.55
N ILE A 447 16.24 27.77 2.35
CA ILE A 447 15.57 28.80 1.56
C ILE A 447 16.47 29.29 0.43
N ALA A 448 15.91 29.45 -0.76
CA ALA A 448 16.56 30.04 -1.92
C ALA A 448 15.81 31.29 -2.40
N LEU A 449 16.39 32.48 -2.24
CA LEU A 449 15.95 33.70 -2.92
C LEU A 449 16.63 33.79 -4.29
N GLN A 450 15.85 33.92 -5.36
CA GLN A 450 16.37 33.96 -6.73
C GLN A 450 15.80 35.14 -7.51
N GLY A 451 16.63 36.15 -7.79
CA GLY A 451 16.21 37.32 -8.55
C GLY A 451 15.11 38.16 -7.87
N ALA A 452 14.90 37.97 -6.57
CA ALA A 452 13.91 38.71 -5.79
C ALA A 452 14.32 40.18 -5.60
N SER A 453 13.35 41.08 -5.48
CA SER A 453 13.58 42.50 -5.24
C SER A 453 12.73 43.00 -4.08
N GLY A 454 13.35 43.64 -3.09
CA GLY A 454 12.63 44.21 -1.94
C GLY A 454 12.08 43.18 -0.94
N THR A 455 12.40 41.90 -1.08
CA THR A 455 11.88 40.84 -0.21
C THR A 455 12.60 40.83 1.15
N ALA A 456 11.84 40.80 2.23
CA ALA A 456 12.34 40.68 3.59
C ALA A 456 11.92 39.35 4.22
N LEU A 457 12.86 38.70 4.92
CA LEU A 457 12.61 37.50 5.72
C LEU A 457 12.98 37.78 7.17
N LEU A 458 12.06 37.49 8.08
CA LEU A 458 12.20 37.78 9.50
C LEU A 458 11.99 36.52 10.35
N ASP A 459 12.81 36.32 11.38
CA ASP A 459 12.66 35.21 12.33
C ASP A 459 12.77 33.82 11.66
N MET A 460 13.88 33.58 10.95
CA MET A 460 14.12 32.32 10.25
C MET A 460 14.92 31.34 11.10
N THR A 461 14.53 30.07 11.12
CA THR A 461 15.31 28.99 11.77
C THR A 461 15.65 27.90 10.77
N PHE A 462 16.92 27.50 10.72
CA PHE A 462 17.42 26.42 9.88
C PHE A 462 18.12 25.35 10.72
N GLU A 463 17.73 24.10 10.52
CA GLU A 463 18.27 22.95 11.26
C GLU A 463 18.69 21.82 10.31
N ASP A 464 19.97 21.46 10.33
CA ASP A 464 20.52 20.34 9.57
C ASP A 464 20.23 20.36 8.05
N CYS A 465 20.08 21.55 7.47
CA CYS A 465 20.09 21.72 6.02
C CYS A 465 21.52 21.63 5.48
N ASP A 466 21.75 21.05 4.30
CA ASP A 466 23.13 21.03 3.75
C ASP A 466 23.61 22.46 3.44
N SER A 467 22.75 23.27 2.81
CA SER A 467 22.88 24.72 2.69
C SER A 467 21.67 25.40 3.34
N SER A 468 21.86 26.22 4.37
CA SER A 468 20.70 26.78 5.10
C SER A 468 19.96 27.86 4.30
N PHE A 469 20.68 28.85 3.78
CA PHE A 469 20.08 29.94 3.01
C PHE A 469 20.96 30.33 1.82
N ARG A 470 20.33 30.60 0.68
CA ARG A 470 20.98 31.10 -0.52
C ARG A 470 20.21 32.31 -1.06
N ALA A 471 20.89 33.43 -1.27
CA ALA A 471 20.35 34.56 -2.02
C ALA A 471 21.19 34.78 -3.27
N GLU A 472 20.53 34.79 -4.42
CA GLU A 472 21.17 34.91 -5.72
C GLU A 472 20.56 36.00 -6.58
N SER A 473 21.41 36.88 -7.08
CA SER A 473 21.01 37.93 -8.02
C SER A 473 19.86 38.81 -7.53
N THR A 474 19.71 38.97 -6.21
CA THR A 474 18.63 39.76 -5.60
C THR A 474 18.97 41.25 -5.57
N TYR A 475 17.96 42.09 -5.38
CA TYR A 475 18.11 43.54 -5.19
C TYR A 475 17.39 44.01 -3.92
N ASN A 476 18.06 44.76 -3.05
CA ASN A 476 17.48 45.37 -1.85
C ASN A 476 16.67 44.38 -0.98
N CYS A 477 17.18 43.16 -0.81
CA CYS A 477 16.55 42.13 0.01
C CYS A 477 17.19 42.07 1.40
N SER A 478 16.45 41.55 2.38
CA SER A 478 16.94 41.45 3.76
C SER A 478 16.61 40.12 4.43
N LEU A 479 17.50 39.70 5.34
CA LEU A 479 17.31 38.59 6.25
C LEU A 479 17.64 39.08 7.66
N GLU A 480 16.64 39.11 8.54
CA GLU A 480 16.76 39.56 9.93
C GLU A 480 16.37 38.46 10.91
N ASN A 481 17.09 38.40 12.05
CA ASN A 481 16.83 37.45 13.14
C ASN A 481 16.85 35.99 12.67
N VAL A 482 17.99 35.56 12.13
CA VAL A 482 18.16 34.20 11.62
C VAL A 482 18.98 33.33 12.57
N ARG A 483 18.52 32.09 12.78
CA ARG A 483 19.25 31.05 13.50
C ARG A 483 19.56 29.88 12.58
N VAL A 484 20.83 29.47 12.51
CA VAL A 484 21.26 28.27 11.79
C VAL A 484 21.95 27.32 12.76
N ARG A 485 21.59 26.04 12.71
CA ARG A 485 22.20 24.96 13.48
C ARG A 485 22.53 23.79 12.55
N GLY A 486 23.82 23.48 12.44
CA GLY A 486 24.28 22.35 11.61
C GLY A 486 24.42 22.71 10.13
N GLY A 487 24.66 21.69 9.31
CA GLY A 487 24.81 21.83 7.86
C GLY A 487 26.25 21.96 7.34
N GLN A 488 26.39 21.96 6.01
CA GLN A 488 27.67 22.16 5.35
C GLN A 488 27.97 23.65 5.18
N THR A 489 27.01 24.41 4.66
CA THR A 489 27.09 25.86 4.45
C THR A 489 25.95 26.56 5.18
N GLY A 490 26.25 27.65 5.89
CA GLY A 490 25.24 28.46 6.56
C GLY A 490 24.48 29.33 5.57
N LEU A 491 24.96 30.56 5.37
CA LEU A 491 24.32 31.55 4.50
C LEU A 491 25.22 31.86 3.30
N SER A 492 24.68 31.81 2.09
CA SER A 492 25.41 32.14 0.86
C SER A 492 24.72 33.28 0.11
N LEU A 493 25.40 34.41 0.00
CA LEU A 493 24.99 35.58 -0.77
C LEU A 493 25.86 35.66 -2.03
N ALA A 494 25.25 35.58 -3.21
CA ALA A 494 25.96 35.60 -4.49
C ALA A 494 25.28 36.51 -5.51
N GLY A 495 26.03 37.47 -6.03
CA GLY A 495 25.56 38.36 -7.10
C GLY A 495 24.45 39.32 -6.66
N ASN A 496 24.21 39.51 -5.37
CA ASN A 496 23.16 40.41 -4.91
C ASN A 496 23.61 41.88 -4.95
N SER A 497 22.65 42.79 -4.90
CA SER A 497 22.87 44.22 -4.75
C SER A 497 22.11 44.72 -3.53
N ASP A 498 22.83 45.37 -2.62
CA ASP A 498 22.28 45.99 -1.41
C ASP A 498 21.58 44.99 -0.47
N PHE A 499 22.14 43.78 -0.32
CA PHE A 499 21.60 42.78 0.61
C PHE A 499 21.91 43.14 2.06
N SER A 500 20.91 43.10 2.94
CA SER A 500 21.07 43.35 4.37
C SER A 500 20.87 42.08 5.19
N LEU A 501 21.90 41.69 5.94
CA LEU A 501 21.87 40.56 6.88
C LEU A 501 22.13 41.09 8.30
N THR A 502 21.11 41.00 9.17
CA THR A 502 21.15 41.57 10.52
C THR A 502 20.70 40.57 11.56
N LYS A 503 21.28 40.60 12.76
CA LYS A 503 20.90 39.72 13.88
C LYS A 503 20.92 38.23 13.46
N PHE A 504 22.10 37.69 13.21
CA PHE A 504 22.25 36.30 12.75
C PHE A 504 23.06 35.45 13.72
N ASP A 505 22.65 34.21 13.94
CA ASP A 505 23.32 33.25 14.82
C ASP A 505 23.50 31.93 14.07
N VAL A 506 24.66 31.76 13.43
CA VAL A 506 25.03 30.61 12.61
C VAL A 506 26.02 29.74 13.37
N ARG A 507 25.65 28.51 13.71
CA ARG A 507 26.50 27.60 14.50
C ARG A 507 26.54 26.18 13.96
N ASN A 508 27.58 25.46 14.36
CA ASN A 508 27.82 24.05 14.02
C ASN A 508 27.87 23.78 12.50
N VAL A 509 28.31 24.76 11.71
CA VAL A 509 28.47 24.62 10.26
C VAL A 509 29.82 23.97 9.93
N ARG A 510 29.85 23.01 9.01
CA ARG A 510 31.07 22.24 8.71
C ARG A 510 32.08 22.97 7.82
N GLU A 511 31.62 23.70 6.80
CA GLU A 511 32.51 24.29 5.79
C GLU A 511 32.59 25.81 5.93
N VAL A 512 31.53 26.53 5.60
CA VAL A 512 31.54 28.01 5.59
C VAL A 512 30.30 28.54 6.29
N ALA A 513 30.47 29.33 7.36
CA ALA A 513 29.33 29.89 8.09
C ALA A 513 28.58 30.91 7.20
N VAL A 514 29.29 31.91 6.67
CA VAL A 514 28.74 32.87 5.72
C VAL A 514 29.68 33.13 4.55
N ARG A 515 29.14 33.08 3.34
CA ARG A 515 29.82 33.43 2.09
C ARG A 515 29.13 34.63 1.45
N VAL A 516 29.89 35.66 1.10
CA VAL A 516 29.38 36.89 0.47
C VAL A 516 30.18 37.19 -0.79
N VAL A 517 29.58 37.03 -1.96
CA VAL A 517 30.17 37.33 -3.27
C VAL A 517 29.16 38.15 -4.09
N ASP A 518 28.78 39.28 -3.52
CA ASP A 518 27.76 40.18 -4.07
C ASP A 518 28.34 41.19 -5.07
N ARG A 519 27.46 41.81 -5.84
CA ARG A 519 27.80 42.84 -6.84
C ARG A 519 27.96 44.22 -6.20
N SER A 520 27.18 44.56 -5.18
CA SER A 520 27.28 45.85 -4.51
C SER A 520 26.79 45.85 -3.06
N LEU A 521 27.57 46.49 -2.18
CA LEU A 521 27.20 46.99 -0.85
C LEU A 521 26.42 46.03 0.06
N PRO A 522 26.88 44.77 0.26
CA PRO A 522 26.29 43.92 1.29
C PRO A 522 26.53 44.54 2.68
N ARG A 523 25.52 44.45 3.55
CA ARG A 523 25.59 44.92 4.94
C ARG A 523 25.35 43.75 5.89
N LEU A 524 26.37 43.40 6.66
CA LEU A 524 26.32 42.36 7.68
C LEU A 524 26.54 42.99 9.06
N ARG A 525 25.53 42.92 9.92
CA ARG A 525 25.59 43.52 11.27
C ARG A 525 25.07 42.58 12.35
N ASN A 526 25.68 42.65 13.53
CA ASN A 526 25.21 41.99 14.76
C ASN A 526 25.03 40.49 14.62
N GLY A 527 26.11 39.78 14.35
CA GLY A 527 26.03 38.36 14.05
C GLY A 527 27.09 37.49 14.69
N LEU A 528 26.74 36.24 14.93
CA LEU A 528 27.61 35.20 15.44
C LEU A 528 27.77 34.12 14.37
N LEU A 529 29.03 33.79 14.07
CA LEU A 529 29.42 32.81 13.07
C LEU A 529 30.33 31.76 13.71
N GLN A 530 29.86 30.53 13.81
CA GLN A 530 30.65 29.40 14.27
C GLN A 530 30.67 28.30 13.21
N SER A 531 31.88 27.92 12.79
CA SER A 531 32.09 26.84 11.82
C SER A 531 33.38 26.07 12.07
N MET A 532 33.49 24.86 11.51
CA MET A 532 34.68 24.02 11.64
C MET A 532 35.84 24.45 10.74
N LYS A 533 35.58 25.16 9.62
CA LYS A 533 36.60 25.60 8.67
C LYS A 533 36.67 27.11 8.53
N THR A 534 35.73 27.75 7.82
CA THR A 534 35.78 29.18 7.52
C THR A 534 34.58 29.93 8.09
N GLY A 535 34.84 30.92 8.94
CA GLY A 535 33.78 31.73 9.52
C GLY A 535 33.09 32.61 8.48
N LEU A 536 33.82 33.59 7.95
CA LEU A 536 33.30 34.54 6.97
C LEU A 536 34.19 34.57 5.72
N LEU A 537 33.60 34.30 4.56
CA LEU A 537 34.27 34.44 3.26
C LEU A 537 33.67 35.63 2.52
N ILE A 538 34.48 36.65 2.26
CA ILE A 538 34.11 37.86 1.53
C ILE A 538 34.82 37.86 0.19
N GLY A 539 34.06 38.03 -0.90
CA GLY A 539 34.56 38.16 -2.25
C GLY A 539 34.49 39.60 -2.79
N GLY A 540 34.00 39.71 -4.03
CA GLY A 540 34.19 40.84 -4.96
C GLY A 540 34.07 42.26 -4.39
N CYS A 541 32.86 42.69 -4.03
CA CYS A 541 32.55 44.10 -3.81
C CYS A 541 32.81 44.61 -2.38
N SER A 542 32.97 45.93 -2.23
CA SER A 542 33.04 46.59 -0.92
C SER A 542 31.75 46.38 -0.13
N GLY A 543 31.87 45.83 1.08
CA GLY A 543 30.77 45.63 2.01
C GLY A 543 31.01 46.23 3.39
N ASP A 544 29.92 46.38 4.14
CA ASP A 544 29.89 46.87 5.51
C ASP A 544 29.67 45.70 6.48
N HIS A 545 30.74 45.24 7.15
CA HIS A 545 30.75 44.04 7.99
C HIS A 545 31.19 44.43 9.40
N GLN A 546 30.25 44.61 10.32
CA GLN A 546 30.58 45.10 11.67
C GLN A 546 29.79 44.41 12.76
N TYR A 547 30.35 44.41 13.98
CA TYR A 547 29.75 43.76 15.15
C TYR A 547 29.46 42.29 14.87
N ILE A 548 30.47 41.59 14.33
CA ILE A 548 30.39 40.15 14.05
C ILE A 548 31.36 39.43 14.99
N THR A 549 30.88 38.39 15.66
CA THR A 549 31.72 37.43 16.37
C THR A 549 31.91 36.20 15.49
N VAL A 550 33.16 35.81 15.22
CA VAL A 550 33.51 34.67 14.39
C VAL A 550 34.35 33.69 15.21
N ASP A 551 33.92 32.43 15.30
CA ASP A 551 34.66 31.30 15.87
C ASP A 551 34.87 30.20 14.82
N ALA A 552 36.07 30.14 14.25
CA ALA A 552 36.41 29.21 13.18
C ALA A 552 37.91 28.97 13.06
N ALA A 553 38.31 27.88 12.38
CA ALA A 553 39.72 27.58 12.12
C ALA A 553 40.40 28.66 11.24
N ASN A 554 39.70 29.14 10.21
CA ASN A 554 40.01 30.37 9.49
C ASN A 554 38.89 31.38 9.78
N GLY A 555 39.24 32.51 10.38
CA GLY A 555 38.26 33.49 10.83
C GLY A 555 37.55 34.16 9.65
N VAL A 556 38.25 35.10 9.01
CA VAL A 556 37.75 35.85 7.86
C VAL A 556 38.71 35.69 6.69
N ILE A 557 38.19 35.30 5.54
CA ILE A 557 38.92 35.26 4.27
C ILE A 557 38.38 36.36 3.38
N ILE A 558 39.29 37.20 2.88
CA ILE A 558 38.96 38.28 1.95
C ILE A 558 39.62 37.96 0.62
N ASP A 559 38.79 37.55 -0.33
CA ASP A 559 39.14 37.15 -1.69
C ASP A 559 38.48 38.10 -2.70
N GLY A 560 38.63 39.40 -2.44
CA GLY A 560 38.01 40.50 -3.18
C GLY A 560 39.00 41.62 -3.49
N ALA A 561 38.82 42.25 -4.65
CA ALA A 561 39.65 43.38 -5.09
C ALA A 561 39.24 44.72 -4.46
N ASP A 562 38.06 44.81 -3.82
CA ASP A 562 37.58 46.02 -3.17
C ASP A 562 37.88 46.07 -1.68
N VAL A 563 38.02 47.29 -1.14
CA VAL A 563 38.26 47.53 0.29
C VAL A 563 37.01 47.19 1.08
N GLN A 564 37.15 46.33 2.09
CA GLN A 564 36.06 45.94 2.98
C GLN A 564 36.04 46.85 4.22
N ASN A 565 34.86 47.33 4.61
CA ASN A 565 34.68 47.96 5.92
C ASN A 565 34.43 46.86 6.97
N LEU A 566 35.49 46.14 7.33
CA LEU A 566 35.50 45.11 8.35
C LEU A 566 36.08 45.67 9.64
N LYS A 567 35.23 46.00 10.61
CA LYS A 567 35.63 46.58 11.91
C LYS A 567 34.63 46.25 13.00
N ASN A 568 35.04 46.48 14.25
CA ASN A 568 34.24 46.20 15.44
C ASN A 568 33.89 44.71 15.62
N CYS A 569 34.68 43.81 15.03
CA CYS A 569 34.46 42.37 15.07
C CYS A 569 35.36 41.68 16.08
N ILE A 570 34.91 40.53 16.56
CA ILE A 570 35.71 39.58 17.33
C ILE A 570 35.94 38.35 16.47
N VAL A 571 37.20 38.03 16.21
CA VAL A 571 37.59 36.86 15.42
C VAL A 571 38.42 35.97 16.32
N VAL A 572 37.94 34.76 16.57
CA VAL A 572 38.57 33.81 17.49
C VAL A 572 38.66 32.43 16.86
N ASN A 573 39.66 31.65 17.26
CA ASN A 573 39.72 30.23 16.97
C ASN A 573 39.79 29.46 18.28
N ARG A 574 38.61 29.09 18.80
CA ARG A 574 38.49 28.31 20.04
C ARG A 574 38.46 26.81 19.76
N GLN A 575 38.06 26.43 18.55
CA GLN A 575 37.92 25.02 18.15
C GLN A 575 39.26 24.35 17.84
N GLN A 576 40.22 25.11 17.30
CA GLN A 576 41.56 24.63 16.95
C GLN A 576 42.64 25.67 17.31
N PRO A 577 42.85 26.00 18.61
CA PRO A 577 43.77 27.06 19.01
C PRO A 577 45.18 26.88 18.44
N GLY A 578 45.76 27.96 17.92
CA GLY A 578 47.09 27.98 17.31
C GLY A 578 47.14 27.49 15.86
N ALA A 579 45.99 27.20 15.24
CA ALA A 579 45.88 26.88 13.82
C ALA A 579 45.22 28.01 13.00
N GLY A 580 45.38 27.94 11.68
CA GLY A 580 44.75 28.83 10.71
C GLY A 580 45.07 30.32 10.91
N TYR A 581 44.29 31.17 10.24
CA TYR A 581 44.52 32.62 10.18
C TYR A 581 43.27 33.36 10.63
N GLY A 582 43.46 34.43 11.42
CA GLY A 582 42.36 35.27 11.88
C GLY A 582 41.72 36.03 10.74
N ILE A 583 42.47 36.94 10.10
CA ILE A 583 42.09 37.57 8.84
C ILE A 583 43.14 37.22 7.78
N ASP A 584 42.71 36.63 6.67
CA ASP A 584 43.58 36.25 5.54
C ASP A 584 43.10 36.97 4.28
N GLU A 585 43.92 37.90 3.79
CA GLU A 585 43.64 38.66 2.58
C GLU A 585 44.39 38.07 1.38
N LYS A 586 43.68 37.84 0.28
CA LYS A 586 44.27 37.21 -0.92
C LYS A 586 44.76 38.20 -1.97
N THR A 587 44.48 39.49 -1.80
CA THR A 587 44.63 40.49 -2.87
C THR A 587 45.65 41.59 -2.57
N LEU A 588 45.30 42.64 -1.82
CA LEU A 588 46.05 43.91 -1.82
C LEU A 588 46.91 44.19 -0.59
N GLY A 589 46.69 43.49 0.53
CA GLY A 589 47.37 43.75 1.79
C GLY A 589 47.01 45.08 2.44
N ARG A 590 45.87 45.08 3.11
CA ARG A 590 45.21 46.23 3.73
C ARG A 590 45.26 46.16 5.25
N SER A 591 44.84 47.24 5.89
CA SER A 591 44.72 47.36 7.35
C SER A 591 43.27 47.17 7.80
N TYR A 592 43.02 46.19 8.67
CA TYR A 592 41.70 45.91 9.26
C TYR A 592 41.67 46.27 10.75
N VAL A 593 41.55 47.57 11.03
CA VAL A 593 41.56 48.15 12.38
C VAL A 593 40.27 47.88 13.18
N TYR A 594 40.35 48.04 14.50
CA TYR A 594 39.22 47.86 15.44
C TYR A 594 38.61 46.45 15.45
N ASN A 595 39.38 45.44 15.07
CA ASN A 595 39.02 44.03 15.22
C ASN A 595 39.87 43.40 16.33
N ASN A 596 39.27 42.54 17.15
CA ASN A 596 40.04 41.70 18.08
C ASN A 596 40.25 40.33 17.47
N ILE A 597 41.51 39.90 17.32
CA ILE A 597 41.86 38.62 16.71
C ILE A 597 42.64 37.76 17.71
N TYR A 598 42.13 36.59 18.07
CA TYR A 598 42.74 35.75 19.12
C TYR A 598 42.70 34.25 18.83
N GLY A 599 43.73 33.51 19.25
CA GLY A 599 43.75 32.04 19.19
C GLY A 599 44.18 31.42 17.85
N PHE A 600 44.70 32.19 16.90
CA PHE A 600 45.17 31.70 15.58
C PHE A 600 46.68 31.48 15.53
N LEU A 601 47.17 30.78 14.50
CA LEU A 601 48.61 30.69 14.21
C LEU A 601 49.20 32.08 13.92
N GLN A 602 48.45 32.89 13.17
CA GLN A 602 48.73 34.32 12.94
C GLN A 602 47.41 35.08 12.98
N ALA A 603 47.41 36.24 13.65
CA ALA A 603 46.25 37.11 13.70
C ALA A 603 45.87 37.60 12.29
N THR A 604 46.85 38.06 11.52
CA THR A 604 46.66 38.47 10.13
C THR A 604 47.61 37.73 9.20
N ARG A 605 47.17 37.49 7.97
CA ARG A 605 48.01 36.99 6.87
C ARG A 605 47.80 37.85 5.64
N ASN A 606 48.90 38.30 5.05
CA ASN A 606 48.93 39.21 3.90
C ASN A 606 48.11 40.49 4.13
N CYS A 607 47.91 40.91 5.37
CA CYS A 607 47.21 42.13 5.80
C CYS A 607 47.71 42.50 7.21
N ASP A 608 47.30 43.66 7.73
CA ASP A 608 47.68 44.14 9.06
C ASP A 608 46.51 44.79 9.83
N GLN A 609 46.79 45.34 11.01
CA GLN A 609 45.85 46.09 11.85
C GLN A 609 46.39 47.50 12.19
N LEU A 610 47.23 48.08 11.33
CA LEU A 610 47.86 49.38 11.58
C LEU A 610 46.84 50.52 11.44
N GLY A 611 46.92 51.50 12.35
CA GLY A 611 46.05 52.70 12.34
C GLY A 611 45.12 52.82 13.56
N ALA A 612 45.07 51.81 14.45
CA ALA A 612 44.37 51.85 15.74
C ALA A 612 45.10 50.97 16.78
N PRO A 613 44.80 51.09 18.09
CA PRO A 613 45.35 50.19 19.10
C PRO A 613 45.01 48.72 18.82
N ILE A 614 46.05 47.85 18.81
CA ILE A 614 45.90 46.40 18.60
C ILE A 614 45.79 45.73 19.97
N ILE A 615 44.63 45.14 20.27
CA ILE A 615 44.37 44.43 21.53
C ILE A 615 44.76 42.96 21.41
N ASN A 616 44.13 42.23 20.46
CA ASN A 616 44.35 40.81 20.18
C ASN A 616 44.43 39.95 21.46
N ALA A 617 43.48 40.16 22.37
CA ALA A 617 43.40 39.48 23.66
C ALA A 617 42.30 38.42 23.65
N ASP A 618 42.36 37.52 24.62
CA ASP A 618 41.25 36.60 24.91
C ASP A 618 39.96 37.42 25.11
N PRO A 619 38.89 37.16 24.33
CA PRO A 619 37.63 37.86 24.51
C PRO A 619 37.00 37.69 25.89
N GLN A 620 37.36 36.64 26.64
CA GLN A 620 36.77 36.35 27.94
C GLN A 620 35.24 36.25 27.86
N PHE A 621 34.75 35.36 26.99
CA PHE A 621 33.31 35.09 26.89
C PHE A 621 32.74 34.50 28.19
N VAL A 622 31.47 34.80 28.47
CA VAL A 622 30.68 34.13 29.53
C VAL A 622 30.58 32.64 29.19
N GLY A 623 30.58 31.79 30.22
CA GLY A 623 31.00 30.38 30.17
C GLY A 623 30.30 29.43 29.17
N GLY A 624 30.82 28.20 29.11
CA GLY A 624 30.32 27.08 28.29
C GLY A 624 31.43 26.06 27.99
N SER A 625 31.09 24.90 27.43
CA SER A 625 32.03 23.95 26.82
C SER A 625 31.75 23.82 25.32
N ALA A 626 32.78 23.73 24.47
CA ALA A 626 32.63 23.57 23.02
C ALA A 626 31.67 24.59 22.33
N SER A 627 30.55 24.15 21.76
CA SER A 627 29.57 24.99 21.04
C SER A 627 28.57 25.75 21.94
N GLU A 628 28.68 25.59 23.26
CA GLU A 628 27.72 26.14 24.24
C GLU A 628 28.05 27.55 24.75
N PHE A 629 29.11 28.18 24.23
CA PHE A 629 29.36 29.58 24.57
C PHE A 629 28.17 30.45 24.13
N ASP A 630 27.71 31.31 25.03
CA ASP A 630 26.71 32.31 24.69
C ASP A 630 27.32 33.49 23.88
N TYR A 631 28.66 33.56 23.83
CA TYR A 631 29.46 34.60 23.18
C TYR A 631 29.22 36.01 23.70
N ASN A 632 28.57 36.16 24.86
CA ASN A 632 28.56 37.42 25.59
C ASN A 632 29.92 37.64 26.23
N LEU A 633 30.38 38.88 26.30
CA LEU A 633 31.63 39.20 26.98
C LEU A 633 31.39 39.29 28.48
N LYS A 634 32.35 38.83 29.28
CA LYS A 634 32.35 39.14 30.72
C LYS A 634 32.52 40.64 30.92
N ALA A 635 32.01 41.16 32.04
CA ALA A 635 32.04 42.58 32.36
C ALA A 635 33.47 43.16 32.47
N ASP A 636 34.46 42.32 32.78
CA ASP A 636 35.88 42.66 32.88
C ASP A 636 36.68 42.40 31.60
N SER A 637 36.01 41.96 30.53
CA SER A 637 36.66 41.73 29.23
C SER A 637 37.28 43.03 28.70
N PRO A 638 38.51 43.00 28.15
CA PRO A 638 39.11 44.18 27.52
C PRO A 638 38.34 44.65 26.28
N LEU A 639 37.36 43.87 25.79
CA LEU A 639 36.63 44.13 24.55
C LEU A 639 35.29 44.85 24.76
N VAL A 640 34.88 45.13 26.01
CA VAL A 640 33.61 45.82 26.32
C VAL A 640 33.61 47.30 25.91
N SER A 641 34.79 47.90 25.72
CA SER A 641 34.96 49.32 25.35
C SER A 641 35.99 49.52 24.24
N ALA A 642 36.13 48.54 23.35
CA ALA A 642 37.20 48.45 22.36
C ALA A 642 36.78 48.77 20.92
N SER A 643 35.49 49.05 20.67
CA SER A 643 35.03 49.49 19.36
C SER A 643 35.60 50.86 18.98
N ASP A 644 35.49 51.24 17.72
CA ASP A 644 35.86 52.56 17.20
C ASP A 644 35.08 53.73 17.84
N ARG A 645 34.06 53.43 18.66
CA ARG A 645 33.23 54.37 19.42
C ARG A 645 33.28 54.13 20.93
N ASN A 646 34.28 53.41 21.44
CA ASN A 646 34.43 53.03 22.85
C ASN A 646 33.29 52.14 23.39
N GLY A 647 32.61 51.40 22.51
CA GLY A 647 31.58 50.43 22.86
C GLY A 647 32.08 48.98 22.76
N GLN A 648 31.14 48.05 22.90
CA GLN A 648 31.42 46.61 22.89
C GLN A 648 31.71 46.11 21.46
N LEU A 649 32.71 45.22 21.31
CA LEU A 649 32.98 44.50 20.06
C LEU A 649 32.06 43.27 19.86
N GLY A 650 31.96 42.81 18.61
CA GLY A 650 31.35 41.52 18.27
C GLY A 650 29.83 41.55 18.20
N ALA A 651 29.21 40.36 18.11
CA ALA A 651 27.79 40.13 17.81
C ALA A 651 26.80 41.02 18.58
N TYR A 652 27.11 41.30 19.85
CA TYR A 652 26.24 42.02 20.79
C TYR A 652 26.62 43.50 20.97
N GLY A 653 27.57 44.01 20.18
CA GLY A 653 27.95 45.42 20.15
C GLY A 653 26.97 46.29 19.37
N SER A 654 27.11 47.62 19.48
CA SER A 654 26.26 48.58 18.78
C SER A 654 27.00 49.87 18.44
N ASP A 655 26.45 50.61 17.47
CA ASP A 655 26.93 51.94 17.07
C ASP A 655 26.57 53.06 18.08
N THR A 656 25.75 52.74 19.09
CA THR A 656 25.28 53.62 20.18
C THR A 656 26.05 53.42 21.47
#